data_AF-A0A916H1S4-F1
#
_entry.id   AF-A0A916H1S4-F1
#
_cell.length_a   1.000
_cell.length_b   1.000
_cell.length_c   1.000
_cell.angle_alpha   90.00
_cell.angle_beta   90.00
_cell.angle_gamma   90.00
#
_symmetry.space_group_name_H-M   'P 1'
#
loop_
_entity.id
_entity.type
_entity.pdbx_description
1 polymer ?
#
loop_
_entity_poly.entity_id
_entity_poly.type
_entity_poly.pdbx_seq_one_letter_code
_entity_poly.pdbx_strand_id
1 'polypeptide(L)'
;MATGISRRTFLVGAAAGAATVALATWRLRSVERDAPGAAPTSPAGAAPPAYGDWRDVYRERWAWDKVVRSSHWVNCWYQAHCAWNVYVKDGLVWREEQAADYPQIRPDVPDFNPRGCQKGACFSERMYDPARVKWPLKRVGERGSGRWERISWDQALSEIADSMIDTIVEEGTDRVVWDIGPGISLGAQTAGQARLRVLLDSTALDMNTEIGDGHRGVGETFGKIVFERSGDDYFFSDLILIWGSNPIATQIPNAHFLLEARYHGAQLVTIAPDYSPSSIHSDFWVPVKAGTDAALALGVASVLIDENLHDPAFLREQTDFPMLVREDTRRFLRGSDLEEGGDGDELYLHDPKRGVVAAPRRSLSLDGLEPSLEGRFEVTLADGKKVGVRPVFSVFRERLADYTPEKASALCGTPPSVIRELARRIGRARSVAMVTTSNMGKYYHGNLMERSQALVFALTGNFGKKGSGFVGFPFLMHDGLDEFVLSMFDLPIRALIATSSMADEARLRLAGYTEEMVIYERSRRGFESGQEVSGALFWYVHGGLLEASDKLEEWDPHLKRPVKEVLAESIEKGWQYVWPKPGNDPRVMISLVSNPLRRIRSYPLLLEHLWPKLRTIVTIDWRMTSTAMHSDYVLPAAGWYERTEHKWVTPLMPFLHAGEKATTFFEAKSDWEIFALMAKAVDERAAAKGAKDFKDRAGRNRSFEGFYERFTSNGEFGPTDDDKVAATLLKHSTTFKDLDWEAVKKKGWTRFDNIGTAIVSIGNATKIEPNDTVTPLTDHVNEKMPYPTLSRRIQFYIDQDLYLEMGEELPVHKDPPAAGGHYPLQLTGGHTRWSIHSAWRDDKLMLQQQRGQPVMYMSREDAAARGVADGERVRVFNDLAAFEVMAKVAPAIRPGQLILYHAWENFQFPGGKGFQNLIPTPLNPVELSGGQFHLRPMSICMQPSHTDRDTRVEVERA
;
A
#
# COMPACT_ATOMS: atom_id res chain seq x y z
N MET A 1 -27.47 55.77 8.82
CA MET A 1 -27.37 56.80 9.88
C MET A 1 -26.35 56.31 10.88
N ALA A 2 -25.27 57.06 11.07
CA ALA A 2 -24.18 56.71 11.97
C ALA A 2 -24.50 57.18 13.39
N THR A 3 -24.39 56.29 14.38
CA THR A 3 -24.37 56.65 15.80
C THR A 3 -23.11 56.05 16.42
N GLY A 4 -22.10 56.89 16.61
CA GLY A 4 -20.81 56.50 17.19
C GLY A 4 -20.93 56.28 18.70
N ILE A 5 -20.42 55.14 19.16
CA ILE A 5 -20.23 54.86 20.59
C ILE A 5 -19.00 55.65 21.06
N SER A 6 -19.17 56.50 22.07
CA SER A 6 -18.05 57.27 22.63
C SER A 6 -17.07 56.35 23.38
N ARG A 7 -15.78 56.70 23.37
CA ARG A 7 -14.71 56.01 24.12
C ARG A 7 -15.02 55.92 25.63
N ARG A 8 -15.82 56.85 26.17
CA ARG A 8 -16.28 56.84 27.57
C ARG A 8 -17.37 55.79 27.81
N THR A 9 -18.23 55.52 26.82
CA THR A 9 -19.26 54.47 26.88
C THR A 9 -18.63 53.07 26.80
N PHE A 10 -17.57 52.91 26.01
CA PHE A 10 -16.81 51.65 25.92
C PHE A 10 -16.10 51.30 27.24
N LEU A 11 -15.48 52.29 27.91
CA LEU A 11 -14.75 52.06 29.16
C LEU A 11 -15.68 51.78 30.36
N VAL A 12 -16.89 52.35 30.38
CA VAL A 12 -17.89 52.05 31.43
C VAL A 12 -18.54 50.67 31.20
N GLY A 13 -18.71 50.23 29.95
CA GLY A 13 -19.19 48.87 29.62
C GLY A 13 -18.15 47.78 29.93
N ALA A 14 -16.86 48.06 29.76
CA ALA A 14 -15.78 47.12 30.07
C ALA A 14 -15.59 46.88 31.58
N ALA A 15 -15.92 47.86 32.43
CA ALA A 15 -15.82 47.72 33.88
C ALA A 15 -16.98 46.91 34.50
N ALA A 16 -18.15 46.83 33.85
CA ALA A 16 -19.30 46.07 34.33
C ALA A 16 -19.31 44.60 33.85
N GLY A 17 -18.60 44.25 32.76
CA GLY A 17 -18.49 42.88 32.27
C GLY A 17 -17.46 42.00 33.01
N ALA A 18 -16.51 42.61 33.73
CA ALA A 18 -15.48 41.89 34.47
C ALA A 18 -15.97 41.31 35.81
N ALA A 19 -17.06 41.84 36.37
CA ALA A 19 -17.61 41.38 37.65
C ALA A 19 -18.55 40.16 37.52
N THR A 20 -19.14 39.91 36.35
CA THR A 20 -20.08 38.80 36.13
C THR A 20 -19.41 37.51 35.65
N VAL A 21 -18.20 37.58 35.11
CA VAL A 21 -17.41 36.41 34.68
C VAL A 21 -16.61 35.80 35.84
N ALA A 22 -16.33 36.57 36.90
CA ALA A 22 -15.61 36.09 38.09
C ALA A 22 -16.48 35.33 39.11
N LEU A 23 -17.81 35.33 38.96
CA LEU A 23 -18.75 34.66 39.89
C LEU A 23 -19.40 33.38 39.33
N ALA A 24 -19.09 33.01 38.08
CA ALA A 24 -19.57 31.76 37.45
C ALA A 24 -18.53 30.62 37.43
N THR A 25 -17.30 30.86 37.89
CA THR A 25 -16.23 29.85 37.95
C THR A 25 -16.11 29.14 39.29
N TRP A 26 -17.10 29.27 40.18
CA TRP A 26 -17.07 28.67 41.53
C TRP A 26 -18.20 27.68 41.82
N ARG A 27 -18.47 26.77 40.88
CA ARG A 27 -19.24 25.53 41.11
C ARG A 27 -18.74 24.36 40.25
N LEU A 28 -17.48 23.97 40.45
CA LEU A 28 -17.08 22.57 40.21
C LEU A 28 -17.00 21.90 41.58
N ARG A 29 -18.10 21.23 41.96
CA ARG A 29 -18.09 20.27 43.07
C ARG A 29 -17.40 19.01 42.58
N SER A 30 -16.30 18.65 43.25
CA SER A 30 -15.71 17.33 43.22
C SER A 30 -16.73 16.29 43.66
N VAL A 31 -16.99 15.29 42.81
CA VAL A 31 -17.60 14.03 43.23
C VAL A 31 -16.45 13.08 43.55
N GLU A 32 -16.41 12.66 44.80
CA GLU A 32 -15.48 11.70 45.39
C GLU A 32 -15.51 10.35 44.65
N ARG A 33 -14.35 9.74 44.47
CA ARG A 33 -14.22 8.30 44.19
C ARG A 33 -13.24 7.72 45.20
N ASP A 34 -13.77 6.85 46.06
CA ASP A 34 -13.03 5.97 46.94
C ASP A 34 -12.13 4.98 46.14
N ALA A 35 -11.00 4.63 46.76
CA ALA A 35 -9.82 3.90 46.27
C ALA A 35 -10.02 2.36 46.13
N PRO A 36 -9.00 1.49 45.88
CA PRO A 36 -7.57 1.72 45.59
C PRO A 36 -6.95 0.85 44.45
N GLY A 37 -5.75 1.25 43.98
CA GLY A 37 -4.89 0.46 43.10
C GLY A 37 -3.64 1.21 42.62
N ALA A 38 -2.67 1.37 43.53
CA ALA A 38 -1.29 1.88 43.39
C ALA A 38 -0.89 2.67 42.12
N ALA A 39 -0.77 4.00 42.27
CA ALA A 39 0.08 4.86 41.44
C ALA A 39 1.35 5.25 42.24
N PRO A 40 2.50 5.47 41.60
CA PRO A 40 3.76 5.73 42.28
C PRO A 40 3.70 7.03 43.09
N THR A 41 4.11 6.93 44.35
CA THR A 41 4.22 8.05 45.28
C THR A 41 5.23 9.09 44.76
N SER A 42 4.73 10.25 44.36
CA SER A 42 5.55 11.47 44.37
C SER A 42 5.94 11.78 45.82
N PRO A 43 7.13 12.33 46.13
CA PRO A 43 7.52 12.61 47.51
C PRO A 43 6.58 13.66 48.10
N ALA A 44 5.66 13.23 48.95
CA ALA A 44 4.82 14.12 49.74
C ALA A 44 5.72 14.87 50.74
N GLY A 45 6.00 16.14 50.47
CA GLY A 45 6.77 17.00 51.39
C GLY A 45 7.60 18.10 50.75
N ALA A 46 7.75 18.15 49.42
CA ALA A 46 8.39 19.29 48.78
C ALA A 46 7.47 20.52 48.88
N ALA A 47 7.95 21.60 49.53
CA ALA A 47 7.32 22.91 49.39
C ALA A 47 7.19 23.22 47.89
N PRO A 48 6.09 23.86 47.43
CA PRO A 48 6.02 24.33 46.05
C PRO A 48 7.28 25.15 45.76
N PRO A 49 7.95 24.94 44.62
CA PRO A 49 9.15 25.70 44.31
C PRO A 49 8.83 27.18 44.47
N ALA A 50 9.59 27.88 45.31
CA ALA A 50 9.52 29.32 45.35
C ALA A 50 9.98 29.78 43.97
N TYR A 51 9.04 30.18 43.11
CA TYR A 51 9.38 30.70 41.79
C TYR A 51 10.32 31.88 42.00
N GLY A 52 11.60 31.70 41.68
CA GLY A 52 12.57 32.79 41.72
C GLY A 52 12.16 33.89 40.73
N ASP A 53 11.40 33.51 39.70
CA ASP A 53 10.99 34.33 38.57
C ASP A 53 9.73 33.74 37.90
N TRP A 54 8.78 34.57 37.46
CA TRP A 54 7.55 34.11 36.79
C TRP A 54 7.83 33.29 35.52
N ARG A 55 9.01 33.48 34.90
CA ARG A 55 9.47 32.70 33.75
C ARG A 55 9.70 31.22 34.11
N ASP A 56 9.94 30.90 35.38
CA ASP A 56 10.11 29.52 35.85
C ASP A 56 8.86 28.69 35.60
N VAL A 57 7.66 29.28 35.61
CA VAL A 57 6.41 28.61 35.21
C VAL A 57 6.48 28.08 33.76
N TYR A 58 7.15 28.81 32.85
CA TYR A 58 7.34 28.36 31.47
C TYR A 58 8.50 27.37 31.34
N ARG A 59 9.59 27.58 32.09
CA ARG A 59 10.74 26.67 32.11
C ARG A 59 10.33 25.29 32.65
N GLU A 60 9.52 25.25 33.70
CA GLU A 60 8.99 24.00 34.27
C GLU A 60 8.02 23.26 33.34
N ARG A 61 7.32 23.99 32.46
CA ARG A 61 6.54 23.36 31.38
C ARG A 61 7.45 22.68 30.36
N TRP A 62 8.65 23.22 30.12
CA TRP A 62 9.65 22.64 29.22
C TRP A 62 10.72 21.85 29.99
N ALA A 63 10.26 20.87 30.77
CA ALA A 63 11.11 19.99 31.57
C ALA A 63 10.60 18.55 31.49
N TRP A 64 11.51 17.57 31.54
CA TRP A 64 11.24 16.14 31.41
C TRP A 64 12.25 15.34 32.24
N ASP A 65 11.93 14.09 32.53
CA ASP A 65 12.78 13.19 33.31
C ASP A 65 13.74 12.42 32.42
N LYS A 66 13.27 11.99 31.24
CA LYS A 66 14.08 11.28 30.24
C LYS A 66 13.57 11.53 28.83
N VAL A 67 14.44 11.25 27.87
CA VAL A 67 14.12 11.17 26.45
C VAL A 67 14.45 9.77 25.98
N VAL A 68 13.51 9.13 25.28
CA VAL A 68 13.80 7.89 24.55
C VAL A 68 13.62 8.12 23.06
N ARG A 69 14.25 7.27 22.26
CA ARG A 69 14.12 7.33 20.81
C ARG A 69 13.01 6.41 20.33
N SER A 70 12.13 6.90 19.46
CA SER A 70 11.04 6.08 18.93
C SER A 70 10.55 6.54 17.56
N SER A 71 9.54 5.85 17.05
CA SER A 71 8.90 6.10 15.76
C SER A 71 7.40 5.80 15.84
N HIS A 72 6.71 5.95 14.72
CA HIS A 72 5.29 5.65 14.56
C HIS A 72 5.10 4.42 13.69
N TRP A 73 4.61 3.33 14.29
CA TRP A 73 4.40 2.04 13.62
C TRP A 73 3.07 2.01 12.85
N VAL A 74 2.85 3.01 11.99
CA VAL A 74 1.63 3.18 11.18
C VAL A 74 1.94 3.07 9.69
N ASN A 75 0.93 2.84 8.85
CA ASN A 75 1.13 2.89 7.41
C ASN A 75 1.16 4.33 6.87
N CYS A 76 2.28 5.03 7.02
CA CYS A 76 2.50 6.30 6.32
C CYS A 76 3.15 6.13 4.93
N TRP A 77 3.36 4.88 4.50
CA TRP A 77 3.95 4.41 3.24
C TRP A 77 5.01 5.34 2.63
N TYR A 78 4.63 6.14 1.63
CA TYR A 78 5.50 7.07 0.91
C TYR A 78 6.13 8.19 1.77
N GLN A 79 5.68 8.39 3.01
CA GLN A 79 6.35 9.26 4.01
C GLN A 79 7.48 8.55 4.74
N ALA A 80 7.52 7.21 4.73
CA ALA A 80 8.64 6.38 5.16
C ALA A 80 9.27 6.74 6.52
N HIS A 81 8.46 6.65 7.58
CA HIS A 81 8.78 6.79 9.01
C HIS A 81 9.70 7.99 9.40
N CYS A 82 9.73 8.33 10.68
CA CYS A 82 10.57 9.42 11.18
C CYS A 82 11.10 9.05 12.57
N ALA A 83 12.32 9.47 12.87
CA ALA A 83 12.90 9.34 14.20
C ALA A 83 12.41 10.49 15.09
N TRP A 84 11.97 10.14 16.30
CA TRP A 84 11.44 11.08 17.29
C TRP A 84 12.18 10.95 18.60
N ASN A 85 12.44 12.10 19.21
CA ASN A 85 12.71 12.23 20.63
C ASN A 85 11.36 12.23 21.37
N VAL A 86 11.14 11.23 22.21
CA VAL A 86 9.92 11.09 23.03
C VAL A 86 10.25 11.50 24.46
N TYR A 87 9.64 12.59 24.91
CA TYR A 87 9.91 13.20 26.21
C TYR A 87 8.96 12.63 27.26
N VAL A 88 9.53 12.03 28.31
CA VAL A 88 8.77 11.42 29.41
C VAL A 88 8.92 12.27 30.66
N LYS A 89 7.78 12.55 31.31
CA LYS A 89 7.68 13.29 32.57
C LYS A 89 6.68 12.59 33.49
N ASP A 90 7.06 12.34 34.73
CA ASP A 90 6.26 11.66 35.75
C ASP A 90 5.75 10.27 35.27
N GLY A 91 6.57 9.57 34.48
CA GLY A 91 6.24 8.28 33.87
C GLY A 91 5.27 8.34 32.68
N LEU A 92 4.79 9.54 32.31
CA LEU A 92 3.91 9.79 31.18
C LEU A 92 4.70 10.33 29.99
N VAL A 93 4.34 9.92 28.78
CA VAL A 93 4.81 10.62 27.58
C VAL A 93 4.14 11.99 27.56
N TRP A 94 4.95 13.04 27.65
CA TRP A 94 4.47 14.42 27.63
C TRP A 94 4.31 14.94 26.20
N ARG A 95 5.31 14.72 25.35
CA ARG A 95 5.32 15.11 23.94
C ARG A 95 6.41 14.39 23.15
N GLU A 96 6.41 14.64 21.84
CA GLU A 96 7.45 14.20 20.92
C GLU A 96 7.97 15.37 20.06
N GLU A 97 9.21 15.22 19.58
CA GLU A 97 9.85 16.13 18.62
C GLU A 97 10.71 15.34 17.65
N GLN A 98 10.86 15.83 16.42
CA GLN A 98 11.76 15.20 15.47
C GLN A 98 13.19 15.13 16.01
N ALA A 99 13.83 13.99 15.76
CA ALA A 99 15.24 13.77 16.05
C ALA A 99 16.15 14.77 15.33
N ALA A 100 15.85 14.99 14.04
CA ALA A 100 16.58 15.85 13.12
C ALA A 100 18.11 15.60 13.09
N ASP A 101 18.52 14.34 13.16
CA ASP A 101 19.93 13.92 13.19
C ASP A 101 20.31 12.99 12.02
N TYR A 102 19.55 13.00 10.92
CA TYR A 102 19.93 12.27 9.70
C TYR A 102 21.15 12.91 9.05
N PRO A 103 22.12 12.11 8.57
CA PRO A 103 23.26 12.65 7.87
C PRO A 103 22.83 13.14 6.49
N GLN A 104 23.48 14.21 6.04
CA GLN A 104 23.50 14.53 4.62
C GLN A 104 24.29 13.43 3.89
N ILE A 105 23.67 12.81 2.88
CA ILE A 105 24.24 11.63 2.21
C ILE A 105 25.37 12.01 1.26
N ARG A 106 25.22 13.17 0.61
CA ARG A 106 26.26 13.79 -0.19
C ARG A 106 26.25 15.30 0.00
N PRO A 107 27.40 15.99 -0.16
CA PRO A 107 27.47 17.44 -0.01
C PRO A 107 26.62 18.24 -1.01
N ASP A 108 26.27 17.65 -2.15
CA ASP A 108 25.59 18.29 -3.28
C ASP A 108 24.07 18.08 -3.30
N VAL A 109 23.50 17.37 -2.32
CA VAL A 109 22.04 17.15 -2.20
C VAL A 109 21.54 17.52 -0.81
N PRO A 110 20.26 17.92 -0.64
CA PRO A 110 19.68 18.20 0.68
C PRO A 110 19.72 16.98 1.61
N ASP A 111 19.74 17.23 2.93
CA ASP A 111 19.60 16.16 3.92
C ASP A 111 18.12 15.79 4.13
N PHE A 112 17.88 14.76 4.95
CA PHE A 112 16.51 14.30 5.23
C PHE A 112 15.85 15.05 6.39
N ASN A 113 16.51 16.03 7.02
CA ASN A 113 16.00 16.68 8.23
C ASN A 113 14.93 17.74 7.93
N PRO A 114 14.01 18.03 8.86
CA PRO A 114 13.77 17.32 10.13
C PRO A 114 12.84 16.11 9.98
N ARG A 115 12.26 15.87 8.79
CA ARG A 115 11.09 15.00 8.59
C ARG A 115 9.92 15.36 9.53
N GLY A 116 9.15 14.35 9.92
CA GLY A 116 7.97 14.48 10.77
C GLY A 116 6.75 14.99 10.02
N CYS A 117 5.60 14.90 10.69
CA CYS A 117 4.38 15.50 10.22
C CYS A 117 3.48 15.85 11.42
N GLN A 118 2.43 16.62 11.18
CA GLN A 118 1.51 17.08 12.22
C GLN A 118 0.79 15.96 12.98
N LYS A 119 0.61 14.78 12.37
CA LYS A 119 0.02 13.61 13.06
C LYS A 119 1.03 13.00 14.02
N GLY A 120 2.27 12.88 13.56
CA GLY A 120 3.35 12.34 14.37
C GLY A 120 3.68 13.25 15.55
N ALA A 121 3.64 14.57 15.35
CA ALA A 121 3.90 15.56 16.38
C ALA A 121 2.75 15.74 17.42
N CYS A 122 1.74 14.87 17.38
CA CYS A 122 0.66 14.84 18.38
C CYS A 122 0.21 13.41 18.71
N PHE A 123 1.07 12.40 18.54
CA PHE A 123 0.73 11.02 18.90
C PHE A 123 0.61 10.83 20.41
N SER A 124 1.37 11.59 21.22
CA SER A 124 1.20 11.60 22.68
C SER A 124 -0.25 11.83 23.12
N GLU A 125 -1.01 12.70 22.44
CA GLU A 125 -2.43 12.92 22.74
C GLU A 125 -3.28 11.65 22.52
N ARG A 126 -2.95 10.85 21.50
CA ARG A 126 -3.65 9.61 21.15
C ARG A 126 -3.43 8.50 22.18
N MET A 127 -2.34 8.56 22.94
CA MET A 127 -2.10 7.59 24.03
C MET A 127 -3.13 7.70 25.15
N TYR A 128 -3.72 8.89 25.33
CA TYR A 128 -4.62 9.22 26.44
C TYR A 128 -6.07 9.45 26.00
N ASP A 129 -6.37 9.25 24.72
CA ASP A 129 -7.67 9.57 24.18
C ASP A 129 -8.79 8.59 24.63
N PRO A 130 -10.07 8.97 24.49
CA PRO A 130 -11.18 8.08 24.84
C PRO A 130 -11.31 6.85 23.94
N ALA A 131 -10.67 6.84 22.76
CA ALA A 131 -10.74 5.73 21.82
C ALA A 131 -9.79 4.58 22.18
N ARG A 132 -8.79 4.83 23.06
CA ARG A 132 -7.82 3.83 23.54
C ARG A 132 -8.50 2.59 24.13
N VAL A 133 -8.14 1.41 23.63
CA VAL A 133 -8.49 0.13 24.24
C VAL A 133 -7.54 -0.12 25.42
N LYS A 134 -8.11 -0.36 26.61
CA LYS A 134 -7.37 -0.42 27.88
C LYS A 134 -7.26 -1.82 28.46
N TRP A 135 -8.24 -2.67 28.17
CA TRP A 135 -8.39 -4.02 28.72
C TRP A 135 -8.93 -4.95 27.64
N PRO A 136 -8.75 -6.28 27.76
CA PRO A 136 -9.48 -7.23 26.93
C PRO A 136 -11.00 -7.04 27.09
N LEU A 137 -11.69 -6.93 25.96
CA LEU A 137 -13.14 -6.74 25.91
C LEU A 137 -13.79 -7.93 25.22
N LYS A 138 -14.88 -8.42 25.80
CA LYS A 138 -15.79 -9.41 25.20
C LYS A 138 -17.13 -8.75 24.91
N ARG A 139 -17.68 -9.02 23.74
CA ARG A 139 -18.99 -8.54 23.33
C ARG A 139 -20.10 -9.18 24.17
N VAL A 140 -21.06 -8.38 24.65
CA VAL A 140 -22.25 -8.85 25.42
C VAL A 140 -23.60 -8.48 24.77
N GLY A 141 -23.59 -8.09 23.50
CA GLY A 141 -24.78 -7.79 22.69
C GLY A 141 -24.52 -8.11 21.21
N GLU A 142 -25.42 -7.79 20.28
CA GLU A 142 -25.15 -7.98 18.84
C GLU A 142 -23.84 -7.32 18.36
N ARG A 143 -23.17 -7.91 17.36
CA ARG A 143 -21.99 -7.29 16.73
C ARG A 143 -22.36 -5.90 16.21
N GLY A 144 -21.57 -4.88 16.54
CA GLY A 144 -21.87 -3.48 16.23
C GLY A 144 -22.62 -2.73 17.34
N SER A 145 -23.14 -3.40 18.38
CA SER A 145 -23.92 -2.71 19.42
C SER A 145 -23.07 -1.86 20.38
N GLY A 146 -21.74 -1.98 20.35
CA GLY A 146 -20.83 -1.28 21.27
C GLY A 146 -20.97 -1.68 22.74
N ARG A 147 -21.53 -2.86 23.04
CA ARG A 147 -21.73 -3.34 24.41
C ARG A 147 -20.66 -4.37 24.76
N TRP A 148 -19.84 -4.01 25.73
CA TRP A 148 -18.62 -4.74 26.09
C TRP A 148 -18.59 -5.08 27.58
N GLU A 149 -18.09 -6.25 27.89
CA GLU A 149 -17.65 -6.68 29.22
C GLU A 149 -16.13 -6.72 29.25
N ARG A 150 -15.54 -6.15 30.30
CA ARG A 150 -14.11 -6.32 30.57
C ARG A 150 -13.87 -7.74 31.08
N ILE A 151 -12.96 -8.46 30.45
CA ILE A 151 -12.54 -9.80 30.85
C ILE A 151 -11.03 -9.83 31.12
N SER A 152 -10.55 -10.92 31.74
CA SER A 152 -9.11 -11.11 31.92
C SER A 152 -8.44 -11.53 30.62
N TRP A 153 -7.12 -11.32 30.51
CA TRP A 153 -6.31 -11.85 29.42
C TRP A 153 -6.41 -13.38 29.32
N ASP A 154 -6.34 -14.09 30.44
CA ASP A 154 -6.42 -15.56 30.45
C ASP A 154 -7.74 -16.07 29.91
N GLN A 155 -8.86 -15.42 30.29
CA GLN A 155 -10.18 -15.75 29.76
C GLN A 155 -10.24 -15.47 28.25
N ALA A 156 -9.81 -14.29 27.82
CA ALA A 156 -9.86 -13.90 26.41
C ALA A 156 -9.06 -14.87 25.54
N LEU A 157 -7.81 -15.14 25.92
CA LEU A 157 -6.91 -16.02 25.16
C LEU A 157 -7.36 -17.47 25.18
N SER A 158 -7.90 -17.98 26.30
CA SER A 158 -8.44 -19.34 26.37
C SER A 158 -9.66 -19.53 25.47
N GLU A 159 -10.60 -18.58 25.48
CA GLU A 159 -11.81 -18.65 24.64
C GLU A 159 -11.48 -18.51 23.14
N ILE A 160 -10.50 -17.65 22.80
CA ILE A 160 -10.01 -17.50 21.42
C ILE A 160 -9.28 -18.78 20.97
N ALA A 161 -8.40 -19.33 21.82
CA ALA A 161 -7.68 -20.57 21.54
C ALA A 161 -8.64 -21.75 21.33
N ASP A 162 -9.67 -21.89 22.20
CA ASP A 162 -10.70 -22.91 22.04
C ASP A 162 -11.38 -22.80 20.67
N SER A 163 -11.78 -21.59 20.26
CA SER A 163 -12.41 -21.38 18.97
C SER A 163 -11.50 -21.73 17.79
N MET A 164 -10.19 -21.45 17.89
CA MET A 164 -9.24 -21.82 16.83
C MET A 164 -9.03 -23.32 16.76
N ILE A 165 -8.84 -23.99 17.89
CA ILE A 165 -8.63 -25.44 17.98
C ILE A 165 -9.85 -26.17 17.43
N ASP A 166 -11.06 -25.81 17.88
CA ASP A 166 -12.30 -26.44 17.42
C ASP A 166 -12.45 -26.29 15.90
N THR A 167 -12.19 -25.08 15.38
CA THR A 167 -12.21 -24.83 13.93
C THR A 167 -11.19 -25.70 13.19
N ILE A 168 -9.95 -25.77 13.67
CA ILE A 168 -8.87 -26.53 13.01
C ILE A 168 -9.17 -28.03 12.99
N VAL A 169 -9.64 -28.57 14.12
CA VAL A 169 -9.89 -30.00 14.28
C VAL A 169 -11.16 -30.44 13.54
N GLU A 170 -12.22 -29.62 13.57
CA GLU A 170 -13.53 -29.97 13.01
C GLU A 170 -13.66 -29.62 11.51
N GLU A 171 -13.10 -28.47 11.09
CA GLU A 171 -13.40 -27.87 9.78
C GLU A 171 -12.16 -27.63 8.90
N GLY A 172 -10.96 -27.60 9.49
CA GLY A 172 -9.68 -27.45 8.79
C GLY A 172 -8.94 -26.13 9.06
N THR A 173 -7.64 -26.12 8.74
CA THR A 173 -6.73 -25.02 9.09
C THR A 173 -6.90 -23.76 8.25
N ASP A 174 -7.38 -23.88 7.01
CA ASP A 174 -7.62 -22.75 6.12
C ASP A 174 -8.75 -21.84 6.61
N ARG A 175 -9.61 -22.31 7.53
CA ARG A 175 -10.76 -21.58 8.10
C ARG A 175 -10.39 -20.54 9.16
N VAL A 176 -9.14 -20.53 9.61
CA VAL A 176 -8.57 -19.48 10.48
C VAL A 176 -7.84 -18.47 9.60
N VAL A 177 -8.40 -17.26 9.52
CA VAL A 177 -7.97 -16.21 8.59
C VAL A 177 -7.40 -15.02 9.35
N TRP A 178 -6.22 -14.59 8.93
CA TRP A 178 -5.55 -13.39 9.42
C TRP A 178 -5.75 -12.26 8.41
N ASP A 179 -6.56 -11.27 8.77
CA ASP A 179 -6.58 -9.98 8.08
C ASP A 179 -5.46 -9.12 8.67
N ILE A 180 -4.29 -9.21 8.04
CA ILE A 180 -3.13 -8.38 8.37
C ILE A 180 -3.30 -7.04 7.67
N GLY A 181 -3.46 -5.98 8.47
CA GLY A 181 -3.63 -4.63 7.95
C GLY A 181 -2.30 -3.98 7.56
N PRO A 182 -2.32 -2.85 6.84
CA PRO A 182 -1.11 -2.22 6.35
C PRO A 182 -0.24 -1.60 7.45
N GLY A 183 -0.73 -1.60 8.70
CA GLY A 183 0.02 -1.17 9.87
C GLY A 183 1.21 -2.07 10.22
N ILE A 184 1.34 -3.26 9.62
CA ILE A 184 2.38 -4.26 9.95
C ILE A 184 3.78 -3.65 10.01
N SER A 185 4.59 -4.05 10.99
CA SER A 185 5.97 -3.56 11.15
C SER A 185 7.02 -4.37 10.39
N LEU A 186 6.77 -5.65 10.08
CA LEU A 186 7.79 -6.62 9.65
C LEU A 186 8.91 -6.84 10.69
N GLY A 187 8.76 -6.29 11.89
CA GLY A 187 9.62 -6.54 13.06
C GLY A 187 9.01 -7.58 14.00
N ALA A 188 9.13 -7.35 15.31
CA ALA A 188 8.67 -8.29 16.35
C ALA A 188 7.17 -8.60 16.27
N GLN A 189 6.34 -7.61 15.90
CA GLN A 189 4.90 -7.82 15.66
C GLN A 189 4.65 -8.89 14.57
N THR A 190 5.28 -8.75 13.41
CA THR A 190 5.08 -9.70 12.31
C THR A 190 5.72 -11.05 12.63
N ALA A 191 6.86 -11.08 13.33
CA ALA A 191 7.52 -12.31 13.73
C ALA A 191 6.62 -13.21 14.59
N GLY A 192 5.94 -12.64 15.59
CA GLY A 192 4.99 -13.38 16.44
C GLY A 192 3.80 -13.91 15.63
N GLN A 193 3.20 -13.06 14.79
CA GLN A 193 2.09 -13.47 13.93
C GLN A 193 2.49 -14.59 12.95
N ALA A 194 3.65 -14.47 12.30
CA ALA A 194 4.13 -15.42 11.31
C ALA A 194 4.42 -16.80 11.92
N ARG A 195 5.06 -16.86 13.10
CA ARG A 195 5.29 -18.13 13.81
C ARG A 195 3.98 -18.83 14.16
N LEU A 196 3.05 -18.11 14.78
CA LEU A 196 1.75 -18.67 15.16
C LEU A 196 1.00 -19.17 13.92
N ARG A 197 0.96 -18.37 12.85
CA ARG A 197 0.32 -18.71 11.58
C ARG A 197 0.89 -19.99 10.97
N VAL A 198 2.22 -20.07 10.85
CA VAL A 198 2.92 -21.20 10.22
C VAL A 198 2.73 -22.47 11.05
N LEU A 199 2.77 -22.40 12.38
CA LEU A 199 2.54 -23.57 13.24
C LEU A 199 1.11 -24.11 13.10
N LEU A 200 0.10 -23.22 13.09
CA LEU A 200 -1.30 -23.58 12.90
C LEU A 200 -1.66 -23.97 11.46
N ASP A 201 -0.76 -23.73 10.49
CA ASP A 201 -1.06 -23.81 9.07
C ASP A 201 -2.29 -22.97 8.67
N SER A 202 -2.42 -21.78 9.25
CA SER A 202 -3.54 -20.86 8.99
C SER A 202 -3.23 -19.87 7.86
N THR A 203 -4.25 -19.15 7.40
CA THR A 203 -4.18 -18.33 6.18
C THR A 203 -4.01 -16.85 6.51
N ALA A 204 -3.07 -16.16 5.86
CA ALA A 204 -2.96 -14.70 5.96
C ALA A 204 -3.26 -14.05 4.61
N LEU A 205 -4.06 -12.98 4.66
CA LEU A 205 -4.46 -12.23 3.49
C LEU A 205 -3.34 -11.26 3.08
N ASP A 206 -2.89 -11.37 1.84
CA ASP A 206 -2.12 -10.33 1.18
C ASP A 206 -3.04 -9.16 0.86
N MET A 207 -2.80 -8.04 1.53
CA MET A 207 -3.65 -6.84 1.46
C MET A 207 -3.26 -5.87 0.35
N ASN A 208 -2.08 -6.00 -0.30
CA ASN A 208 -1.53 -4.87 -1.06
C ASN A 208 -2.38 -4.54 -2.29
N THR A 209 -2.82 -5.56 -3.02
CA THR A 209 -3.72 -5.36 -4.16
C THR A 209 -5.13 -4.96 -3.71
N GLU A 210 -5.59 -5.47 -2.56
CA GLU A 210 -6.90 -5.15 -1.97
C GLU A 210 -7.02 -3.68 -1.52
N ILE A 211 -5.97 -3.08 -0.97
CA ILE A 211 -6.00 -1.64 -0.66
C ILE A 211 -5.94 -0.76 -1.93
N GLY A 212 -5.65 -1.37 -3.08
CA GLY A 212 -5.47 -0.70 -4.37
C GLY A 212 -4.04 -0.21 -4.58
N ASP A 213 -3.04 -0.87 -3.98
CA ASP A 213 -1.62 -0.52 -4.05
C ASP A 213 -0.82 -1.55 -4.86
N GLY A 214 -1.51 -2.39 -5.63
CA GLY A 214 -0.93 -3.51 -6.37
C GLY A 214 -0.15 -3.16 -7.65
N HIS A 215 -0.25 -1.92 -8.15
CA HIS A 215 0.44 -1.42 -9.36
C HIS A 215 0.43 -2.45 -10.52
N ARG A 216 -0.78 -2.86 -10.92
CA ARG A 216 -0.97 -4.00 -11.83
C ARG A 216 -0.27 -3.78 -13.18
N GLY A 217 -0.34 -2.60 -13.76
CA GLY A 217 0.30 -2.30 -15.05
C GLY A 217 1.82 -2.28 -14.95
N VAL A 218 2.36 -1.88 -13.81
CA VAL A 218 3.80 -1.98 -13.51
C VAL A 218 4.22 -3.44 -13.45
N GLY A 219 3.47 -4.27 -12.72
CA GLY A 219 3.70 -5.71 -12.68
C GLY A 219 3.71 -6.30 -14.09
N GLU A 220 2.66 -6.04 -14.87
CA GLU A 220 2.52 -6.51 -16.25
C GLU A 220 3.70 -6.12 -17.13
N THR A 221 4.24 -4.91 -16.94
CA THR A 221 5.31 -4.34 -17.78
C THR A 221 6.71 -4.80 -17.36
N PHE A 222 6.98 -4.90 -16.06
CA PHE A 222 8.33 -5.13 -15.53
C PHE A 222 8.51 -6.51 -14.89
N GLY A 223 7.43 -7.27 -14.70
CA GLY A 223 7.42 -8.55 -13.99
C GLY A 223 7.52 -8.42 -12.46
N LYS A 224 7.49 -7.18 -11.98
CA LYS A 224 7.62 -6.76 -10.58
C LYS A 224 7.06 -5.36 -10.40
N ILE A 225 6.79 -4.97 -9.16
CA ILE A 225 6.36 -3.60 -8.85
C ILE A 225 7.35 -2.81 -8.02
N VAL A 226 8.29 -3.45 -7.30
CA VAL A 226 9.14 -2.71 -6.37
C VAL A 226 10.35 -2.12 -7.07
N PHE A 227 10.38 -0.79 -7.19
CA PHE A 227 11.55 -0.02 -7.56
C PHE A 227 11.25 1.48 -7.38
N GLU A 228 12.14 2.20 -6.70
CA GLU A 228 12.05 3.64 -6.45
C GLU A 228 13.43 4.22 -6.09
N ARG A 229 13.60 5.53 -6.30
CA ARG A 229 14.78 6.31 -5.90
C ARG A 229 14.72 6.79 -4.46
N SER A 230 15.83 7.30 -3.95
CA SER A 230 15.81 8.06 -2.68
C SER A 230 15.33 9.50 -2.90
N GLY A 231 14.73 10.12 -1.88
CA GLY A 231 14.13 11.45 -2.02
C GLY A 231 15.13 12.53 -2.48
N ASP A 232 16.36 12.44 -2.00
CA ASP A 232 17.49 13.30 -2.41
C ASP A 232 17.90 13.13 -3.88
N ASP A 233 17.57 12.00 -4.54
CA ASP A 233 17.87 11.78 -5.96
C ASP A 233 17.07 12.71 -6.90
N TYR A 234 15.92 13.22 -6.45
CA TYR A 234 15.14 14.21 -7.22
C TYR A 234 15.94 15.49 -7.52
N PHE A 235 16.99 15.78 -6.75
CA PHE A 235 17.84 16.96 -6.96
C PHE A 235 18.65 16.91 -8.26
N PHE A 236 18.78 15.73 -8.88
CA PHE A 236 19.43 15.53 -10.18
C PHE A 236 18.45 15.59 -11.38
N SER A 237 17.17 15.83 -11.15
CA SER A 237 16.15 15.88 -12.21
C SER A 237 16.16 17.23 -12.94
N ASP A 238 16.04 17.22 -14.26
CA ASP A 238 15.68 18.40 -15.06
C ASP A 238 14.15 18.64 -15.04
N LEU A 239 13.37 17.55 -14.97
CA LEU A 239 11.91 17.55 -14.99
C LEU A 239 11.36 16.51 -14.00
N ILE A 240 10.41 16.93 -13.16
CA ILE A 240 9.71 16.06 -12.21
C ILE A 240 8.21 16.09 -12.53
N LEU A 241 7.64 14.91 -12.80
CA LEU A 241 6.23 14.70 -13.08
C LEU A 241 5.51 14.17 -11.83
N ILE A 242 4.68 14.99 -11.20
CA ILE A 242 3.70 14.55 -10.20
C ILE A 242 2.50 13.98 -10.98
N TRP A 243 2.51 12.67 -11.22
CA TRP A 243 1.50 11.98 -12.04
C TRP A 243 0.89 10.82 -11.24
N GLY A 244 -0.37 10.96 -10.81
CA GLY A 244 -1.02 9.97 -9.94
C GLY A 244 -0.70 10.14 -8.45
N SER A 245 -0.29 11.35 -8.03
CA SER A 245 0.05 11.64 -6.62
C SER A 245 -0.28 13.05 -6.17
N ASN A 246 -0.22 13.25 -4.85
CA ASN A 246 -0.37 14.55 -4.19
C ASN A 246 0.64 14.69 -3.03
N PRO A 247 1.95 14.70 -3.30
CA PRO A 247 3.01 14.62 -2.29
C PRO A 247 2.95 15.69 -1.20
N ILE A 248 2.41 16.89 -1.48
CA ILE A 248 2.22 17.94 -0.45
C ILE A 248 1.26 17.50 0.67
N ALA A 249 0.33 16.57 0.36
CA ALA A 249 -0.59 15.98 1.34
C ALA A 249 -0.16 14.58 1.78
N THR A 250 0.47 13.80 0.91
CA THR A 250 0.69 12.36 1.10
C THR A 250 2.14 11.97 1.37
N GLN A 251 3.11 12.81 1.03
CA GLN A 251 4.55 12.64 1.24
C GLN A 251 5.15 13.81 2.03
N ILE A 252 4.45 14.28 3.05
CA ILE A 252 4.79 15.51 3.81
C ILE A 252 6.28 15.64 4.18
N PRO A 253 6.95 14.63 4.78
CA PRO A 253 8.35 14.78 5.16
C PRO A 253 9.33 14.71 3.98
N ASN A 254 8.90 14.25 2.79
CA ASN A 254 9.75 14.18 1.59
C ASN A 254 9.45 15.33 0.60
N ALA A 255 8.39 16.10 0.83
CA ALA A 255 7.95 17.15 -0.10
C ALA A 255 9.03 18.22 -0.35
N HIS A 256 9.92 18.47 0.62
CA HIS A 256 10.97 19.46 0.48
C HIS A 256 11.94 19.14 -0.66
N PHE A 257 12.28 17.87 -0.89
CA PHE A 257 13.15 17.49 -2.02
C PHE A 257 12.62 17.94 -3.38
N LEU A 258 11.29 17.86 -3.58
CA LEU A 258 10.66 18.31 -4.82
C LEU A 258 10.74 19.83 -4.98
N LEU A 259 10.55 20.56 -3.87
CA LEU A 259 10.59 22.03 -3.86
C LEU A 259 12.01 22.56 -3.99
N GLU A 260 12.97 21.90 -3.33
CA GLU A 260 14.39 22.24 -3.37
C GLU A 260 14.99 21.92 -4.75
N ALA A 261 14.65 20.77 -5.34
CA ALA A 261 15.01 20.47 -6.73
C ALA A 261 14.46 21.53 -7.69
N ARG A 262 13.21 21.98 -7.48
CA ARG A 262 12.63 23.09 -8.25
C ARG A 262 13.41 24.39 -8.08
N TYR A 263 13.79 24.76 -6.86
CA TYR A 263 14.64 25.94 -6.63
C TYR A 263 16.05 25.78 -7.21
N HIS A 264 16.54 24.56 -7.36
CA HIS A 264 17.80 24.23 -8.01
C HIS A 264 17.73 24.21 -9.55
N GLY A 265 16.54 24.29 -10.13
CA GLY A 265 16.32 24.46 -11.57
C GLY A 265 15.50 23.36 -12.24
N ALA A 266 15.08 22.32 -11.50
CA ALA A 266 14.15 21.33 -12.03
C ALA A 266 12.78 21.98 -12.32
N GLN A 267 12.10 21.54 -13.37
CA GLN A 267 10.69 21.90 -13.58
C GLN A 267 9.77 20.91 -12.89
N LEU A 268 8.76 21.39 -12.19
CA LEU A 268 7.74 20.56 -11.56
C LEU A 268 6.42 20.64 -12.35
N VAL A 269 5.92 19.50 -12.80
CA VAL A 269 4.64 19.40 -13.53
C VAL A 269 3.68 18.51 -12.76
N THR A 270 2.50 19.04 -12.40
CA THR A 270 1.42 18.23 -11.81
C THR A 270 0.41 17.82 -12.87
N ILE A 271 0.18 16.52 -12.99
CA ILE A 271 -0.83 15.91 -13.85
C ILE A 271 -1.92 15.34 -12.95
N ALA A 272 -3.04 16.06 -12.85
CA ALA A 272 -4.14 15.74 -11.96
C ALA A 272 -5.47 16.33 -12.48
N PRO A 273 -6.62 15.70 -12.19
CA PRO A 273 -7.92 16.25 -12.59
C PRO A 273 -8.25 17.58 -11.92
N ASP A 274 -8.01 17.67 -10.61
CA ASP A 274 -8.19 18.86 -9.80
C ASP A 274 -6.91 19.70 -9.73
N TYR A 275 -7.06 20.99 -9.42
CA TYR A 275 -5.94 21.85 -9.03
C TYR A 275 -5.53 21.53 -7.58
N SER A 276 -4.89 20.38 -7.44
CA SER A 276 -4.56 19.74 -6.17
C SER A 276 -3.60 20.57 -5.31
N PRO A 277 -3.45 20.27 -4.00
CA PRO A 277 -2.45 20.91 -3.14
C PRO A 277 -1.02 20.91 -3.72
N SER A 278 -0.63 19.88 -4.46
CA SER A 278 0.66 19.86 -5.18
C SER A 278 0.73 20.83 -6.35
N SER A 279 -0.39 21.06 -7.05
CA SER A 279 -0.44 21.92 -8.24
C SER A 279 -0.06 23.38 -7.93
N ILE A 280 -0.30 23.83 -6.70
CA ILE A 280 0.07 25.18 -6.21
C ILE A 280 1.58 25.41 -6.28
N HIS A 281 2.37 24.34 -6.18
CA HIS A 281 3.83 24.40 -6.14
C HIS A 281 4.49 24.04 -7.47
N SER A 282 3.70 23.71 -8.50
CA SER A 282 4.19 23.30 -9.82
C SER A 282 4.35 24.48 -10.79
N ASP A 283 5.29 24.35 -11.73
CA ASP A 283 5.49 25.28 -12.85
C ASP A 283 4.43 25.09 -13.93
N PHE A 284 3.87 23.89 -14.04
CA PHE A 284 2.86 23.54 -15.02
C PHE A 284 1.82 22.57 -14.44
N TRP A 285 0.56 22.79 -14.75
CA TRP A 285 -0.54 21.89 -14.39
C TRP A 285 -1.21 21.36 -15.65
N VAL A 286 -1.40 20.05 -15.70
CA VAL A 286 -2.01 19.32 -16.82
C VAL A 286 -3.34 18.73 -16.34
N PRO A 287 -4.48 19.34 -16.74
CA PRO A 287 -5.81 18.93 -16.28
C PRO A 287 -6.32 17.70 -17.04
N VAL A 288 -6.04 16.51 -16.53
CA VAL A 288 -6.51 15.23 -17.09
C VAL A 288 -7.86 14.82 -16.50
N LYS A 289 -8.81 14.32 -17.29
CA LYS A 289 -10.05 13.75 -16.76
C LYS A 289 -9.71 12.49 -15.95
N ALA A 290 -10.34 12.30 -14.78
CA ALA A 290 -10.10 11.12 -13.94
C ALA A 290 -10.31 9.82 -14.72
N GLY A 291 -9.34 8.90 -14.65
CA GLY A 291 -9.37 7.60 -15.33
C GLY A 291 -9.03 7.64 -16.83
N THR A 292 -8.45 8.74 -17.33
CA THR A 292 -8.13 8.90 -18.77
C THR A 292 -6.65 9.14 -19.06
N ASP A 293 -5.79 8.87 -18.07
CA ASP A 293 -4.35 9.08 -18.15
C ASP A 293 -3.67 8.25 -19.25
N ALA A 294 -4.23 7.09 -19.61
CA ALA A 294 -3.76 6.29 -20.75
C ALA A 294 -3.86 7.08 -22.07
N ALA A 295 -5.00 7.75 -22.32
CA ALA A 295 -5.16 8.60 -23.51
C ALA A 295 -4.17 9.78 -23.52
N LEU A 296 -3.94 10.43 -22.36
CA LEU A 296 -2.95 11.49 -22.25
C LEU A 296 -1.54 10.98 -22.57
N ALA A 297 -1.14 9.86 -21.97
CA ALA A 297 0.18 9.26 -22.15
C ALA A 297 0.40 8.77 -23.60
N LEU A 298 -0.61 8.19 -24.24
CA LEU A 298 -0.54 7.80 -25.65
C LEU A 298 -0.50 9.03 -26.58
N GLY A 299 -1.20 10.12 -26.22
CA GLY A 299 -1.07 11.41 -26.89
C GLY A 299 0.33 12.02 -26.80
N VAL A 300 0.96 11.89 -25.63
CA VAL A 300 2.37 12.26 -25.43
C VAL A 300 3.29 11.36 -26.27
N ALA A 301 3.07 10.05 -26.26
CA ALA A 301 3.85 9.08 -27.03
C ALA A 301 3.79 9.35 -28.55
N SER A 302 2.61 9.68 -29.09
CA SER A 302 2.45 10.09 -30.50
C SER A 302 3.36 11.27 -30.84
N VAL A 303 3.37 12.34 -30.03
CA VAL A 303 4.24 13.51 -30.26
C VAL A 303 5.71 13.15 -30.14
N LEU A 304 6.10 12.35 -29.14
CA LEU A 304 7.49 11.91 -28.97
C LEU A 304 8.02 11.13 -30.18
N ILE A 305 7.17 10.31 -30.80
CA ILE A 305 7.54 9.55 -31.99
C ILE A 305 7.52 10.43 -33.24
N ASP A 306 6.45 11.19 -33.47
CA ASP A 306 6.27 12.03 -34.66
C ASP A 306 7.31 13.15 -34.76
N GLU A 307 7.75 13.70 -33.62
CA GLU A 307 8.81 14.73 -33.56
C GLU A 307 10.23 14.14 -33.39
N ASN A 308 10.39 12.80 -33.44
CA ASN A 308 11.67 12.09 -33.26
C ASN A 308 12.39 12.45 -31.95
N LEU A 309 11.64 12.55 -30.86
CA LEU A 309 12.14 12.80 -29.50
C LEU A 309 12.32 11.52 -28.66
N HIS A 310 12.08 10.35 -29.26
CA HIS A 310 12.30 9.05 -28.62
C HIS A 310 13.75 8.56 -28.78
N ASP A 311 14.16 7.58 -27.99
CA ASP A 311 15.49 6.94 -27.99
C ASP A 311 15.41 5.52 -28.60
N PRO A 312 15.68 5.35 -29.92
CA PRO A 312 15.58 4.05 -30.57
C PRO A 312 16.61 3.03 -30.07
N ALA A 313 17.74 3.46 -29.49
CA ALA A 313 18.75 2.54 -28.98
C ALA A 313 18.24 1.87 -27.70
N PHE A 314 17.65 2.67 -26.80
CA PHE A 314 17.01 2.15 -25.60
C PHE A 314 15.86 1.20 -25.94
N LEU A 315 14.99 1.57 -26.89
CA LEU A 315 13.85 0.72 -27.28
C LEU A 315 14.28 -0.65 -27.81
N ARG A 316 15.35 -0.73 -28.61
CA ARG A 316 15.86 -2.00 -29.13
C ARG A 316 16.43 -2.91 -28.04
N GLU A 317 17.08 -2.34 -27.04
CA GLU A 317 17.78 -3.12 -26.01
C GLU A 317 16.84 -3.51 -24.85
N GLN A 318 16.10 -2.54 -24.32
CA GLN A 318 15.45 -2.64 -23.01
C GLN A 318 13.98 -3.04 -23.07
N THR A 319 13.34 -2.98 -24.24
CA THR A 319 11.89 -3.21 -24.39
C THR A 319 11.59 -4.37 -25.32
N ASP A 320 10.37 -4.89 -25.28
CA ASP A 320 9.88 -5.91 -26.21
C ASP A 320 9.49 -5.37 -27.61
N PHE A 321 9.69 -4.08 -27.87
CA PHE A 321 9.40 -3.48 -29.16
C PHE A 321 10.01 -4.13 -30.41
N PRO A 322 11.23 -4.69 -30.39
CA PRO A 322 11.79 -5.41 -31.53
C PRO A 322 11.30 -6.87 -31.64
N MET A 323 10.55 -7.38 -30.66
CA MET A 323 10.04 -8.76 -30.70
C MET A 323 9.00 -8.91 -31.81
N LEU A 324 9.02 -10.06 -32.48
CA LEU A 324 8.15 -10.34 -33.60
C LEU A 324 6.81 -10.91 -33.15
N VAL A 325 5.73 -10.35 -33.68
CA VAL A 325 4.35 -10.80 -33.52
C VAL A 325 3.86 -11.34 -34.87
N ARG A 326 3.23 -12.52 -34.84
CA ARG A 326 2.59 -13.15 -35.98
C ARG A 326 1.29 -12.43 -36.36
N GLU A 327 1.12 -12.14 -37.63
CA GLU A 327 -0.09 -11.47 -38.13
C GLU A 327 -1.32 -12.37 -38.13
N ASP A 328 -1.16 -13.69 -38.25
CA ASP A 328 -2.27 -14.63 -38.33
C ASP A 328 -2.90 -14.95 -36.96
N THR A 329 -2.10 -14.93 -35.89
CA THR A 329 -2.56 -15.25 -34.52
C THR A 329 -2.54 -14.06 -33.56
N ARG A 330 -1.87 -12.95 -33.92
CA ARG A 330 -1.55 -11.82 -33.04
C ARG A 330 -0.73 -12.20 -31.80
N ARG A 331 -0.06 -13.35 -31.83
CA ARG A 331 0.82 -13.82 -30.76
C ARG A 331 2.28 -13.58 -31.11
N PHE A 332 3.15 -13.50 -30.11
CA PHE A 332 4.60 -13.52 -30.35
C PHE A 332 4.99 -14.76 -31.17
N LEU A 333 5.95 -14.59 -32.07
CA LEU A 333 6.63 -15.70 -32.71
C LEU A 333 7.48 -16.42 -31.65
N ARG A 334 7.23 -17.71 -31.47
CA ARG A 334 7.88 -18.54 -30.44
C ARG A 334 8.75 -19.64 -31.03
N GLY A 335 9.63 -20.20 -30.21
CA GLY A 335 10.47 -21.36 -30.61
C GLY A 335 9.60 -22.54 -31.00
N SER A 336 8.51 -22.76 -30.25
CA SER A 336 7.50 -23.78 -30.55
C SER A 336 6.75 -23.59 -31.88
N ASP A 337 6.80 -22.39 -32.49
CA ASP A 337 6.22 -22.14 -33.81
C ASP A 337 7.18 -22.53 -34.95
N LEU A 338 8.49 -22.52 -34.69
CA LEU A 338 9.54 -22.70 -35.69
C LEU A 338 10.06 -24.14 -35.72
N GLU A 339 10.07 -24.82 -34.58
CA GLU A 339 10.60 -26.18 -34.44
C GLU A 339 9.70 -27.04 -33.53
N GLU A 340 9.53 -28.33 -33.88
CA GLU A 340 8.77 -29.28 -33.06
C GLU A 340 9.46 -29.49 -31.71
N GLY A 341 8.74 -29.26 -30.60
CA GLY A 341 9.31 -29.31 -29.26
C GLY A 341 10.14 -28.08 -28.86
N GLY A 342 10.15 -27.02 -29.69
CA GLY A 342 10.79 -25.75 -29.38
C GLY A 342 10.22 -25.07 -28.12
N ASP A 343 11.02 -24.22 -27.49
CA ASP A 343 10.64 -23.52 -26.25
C ASP A 343 9.53 -22.48 -26.53
N GLY A 344 8.40 -22.62 -25.84
CA GLY A 344 7.27 -21.69 -25.93
C GLY A 344 7.53 -20.32 -25.31
N ASP A 345 8.59 -20.18 -24.52
CA ASP A 345 9.01 -18.91 -23.92
C ASP A 345 10.19 -18.24 -24.66
N GLU A 346 10.73 -18.88 -25.70
CA GLU A 346 11.76 -18.26 -26.55
C GLU A 346 11.12 -17.37 -27.61
N LEU A 347 11.41 -16.07 -27.56
CA LEU A 347 10.89 -15.07 -28.50
C LEU A 347 11.95 -14.70 -29.54
N TYR A 348 11.51 -14.14 -30.66
CA TYR A 348 12.38 -13.84 -31.81
C TYR A 348 12.33 -12.36 -32.20
N LEU A 349 13.45 -11.89 -32.75
CA LEU A 349 13.63 -10.55 -33.30
C LEU A 349 14.13 -10.63 -34.75
N HIS A 350 13.97 -9.56 -35.52
CA HIS A 350 14.56 -9.44 -36.85
C HIS A 350 15.77 -8.51 -36.83
N ASP A 351 16.92 -9.02 -37.27
CA ASP A 351 18.14 -8.24 -37.50
C ASP A 351 18.37 -8.10 -39.02
N PRO A 352 18.56 -6.88 -39.57
CA PRO A 352 18.73 -6.70 -41.00
C PRO A 352 19.91 -7.47 -41.63
N LYS A 353 20.94 -7.77 -40.84
CA LYS A 353 22.15 -8.49 -41.29
C LYS A 353 22.02 -10.00 -41.09
N ARG A 354 21.21 -10.45 -40.13
CA ARG A 354 21.13 -11.87 -39.70
C ARG A 354 19.76 -12.52 -39.91
N GLY A 355 18.74 -11.76 -40.33
CA GLY A 355 17.37 -12.24 -40.46
C GLY A 355 16.68 -12.43 -39.10
N VAL A 356 15.79 -13.41 -39.01
CA VAL A 356 15.08 -13.73 -37.76
C VAL A 356 15.98 -14.56 -36.85
N VAL A 357 16.18 -14.10 -35.62
CA VAL A 357 17.05 -14.75 -34.61
C VAL A 357 16.38 -14.76 -33.25
N ALA A 358 16.72 -15.74 -32.41
CA ALA A 358 16.22 -15.80 -31.04
C ALA A 358 16.70 -14.58 -30.23
N ALA A 359 15.81 -14.03 -29.42
CA ALA A 359 16.12 -12.91 -28.55
C ALA A 359 16.99 -13.36 -27.37
N PRO A 360 18.05 -12.63 -27.01
CA PRO A 360 18.83 -12.92 -25.81
C PRO A 360 17.95 -12.94 -24.55
N ARG A 361 18.07 -14.02 -23.74
CA ARG A 361 17.28 -14.23 -22.50
C ARG A 361 18.10 -14.12 -21.22
N ARG A 362 19.42 -14.30 -21.31
CA ARG A 362 20.35 -14.29 -20.15
C ARG A 362 21.00 -12.92 -19.92
N SER A 363 20.96 -12.05 -20.92
CA SER A 363 21.44 -10.66 -20.85
C SER A 363 20.58 -9.80 -21.78
N LEU A 364 20.44 -8.52 -21.45
CA LEU A 364 19.84 -7.51 -22.31
C LEU A 364 20.81 -6.99 -23.37
N SER A 365 22.11 -7.29 -23.25
CA SER A 365 23.11 -6.91 -24.26
C SER A 365 22.71 -7.43 -25.64
N LEU A 366 22.84 -6.57 -26.64
CA LEU A 366 22.56 -6.93 -28.03
C LEU A 366 23.75 -7.63 -28.70
N ASP A 367 24.96 -7.57 -28.15
CA ASP A 367 26.16 -8.27 -28.66
C ASP A 367 26.35 -8.17 -30.19
N GLY A 368 26.15 -6.95 -30.73
CA GLY A 368 26.28 -6.64 -32.16
C GLY A 368 25.05 -6.96 -33.02
N LEU A 369 23.91 -7.29 -32.40
CA LEU A 369 22.59 -7.25 -33.04
C LEU A 369 22.11 -5.79 -33.18
N GLU A 370 21.41 -5.51 -34.26
CA GLU A 370 20.71 -4.25 -34.54
C GLU A 370 19.23 -4.55 -34.86
N PRO A 371 18.42 -4.91 -33.84
CA PRO A 371 17.04 -5.33 -34.07
C PRO A 371 16.21 -4.25 -34.77
N SER A 372 15.36 -4.69 -35.69
CA SER A 372 14.43 -3.84 -36.42
C SER A 372 13.26 -3.46 -35.51
N LEU A 373 12.97 -2.16 -35.38
CA LEU A 373 11.76 -1.66 -34.72
C LEU A 373 10.59 -1.58 -35.72
N GLU A 374 10.88 -1.34 -36.99
CA GLU A 374 9.88 -1.20 -38.03
C GLU A 374 10.08 -2.24 -39.13
N GLY A 375 8.98 -2.72 -39.71
CA GLY A 375 9.00 -3.56 -40.89
C GLY A 375 7.96 -4.67 -40.87
N ARG A 376 7.86 -5.37 -42.01
CA ARG A 376 7.07 -6.59 -42.16
C ARG A 376 7.96 -7.64 -42.82
N PHE A 377 8.04 -8.80 -42.17
CA PHE A 377 8.89 -9.91 -42.57
C PHE A 377 8.04 -11.17 -42.73
N GLU A 378 8.62 -12.22 -43.29
CA GLU A 378 7.97 -13.52 -43.46
C GLU A 378 8.84 -14.60 -42.81
N VAL A 379 8.20 -15.53 -42.11
CA VAL A 379 8.85 -16.71 -41.53
C VAL A 379 8.12 -17.97 -41.98
N THR A 380 8.87 -19.06 -42.10
CA THR A 380 8.32 -20.40 -42.33
C THR A 380 8.20 -21.10 -40.98
N LEU A 381 7.00 -21.57 -40.66
CA LEU A 381 6.70 -22.32 -39.44
C LEU A 381 7.15 -23.78 -39.54
N ALA A 382 7.15 -24.49 -38.41
CA ALA A 382 7.48 -25.93 -38.34
C ALA A 382 6.60 -26.79 -39.28
N ASP A 383 5.35 -26.39 -39.51
CA ASP A 383 4.40 -27.06 -40.41
C ASP A 383 4.59 -26.70 -41.91
N GLY A 384 5.58 -25.87 -42.23
CA GLY A 384 5.89 -25.40 -43.58
C GLY A 384 5.06 -24.20 -44.05
N LYS A 385 4.08 -23.72 -43.25
CA LYS A 385 3.28 -22.53 -43.57
C LYS A 385 4.15 -21.28 -43.48
N LYS A 386 4.01 -20.38 -44.45
CA LYS A 386 4.60 -19.04 -44.41
C LYS A 386 3.63 -18.06 -43.76
N VAL A 387 4.10 -17.30 -42.78
CA VAL A 387 3.30 -16.30 -42.07
C VAL A 387 4.03 -14.96 -42.01
N GLY A 388 3.25 -13.88 -42.09
CA GLY A 388 3.76 -12.53 -41.88
C GLY A 388 4.04 -12.28 -40.40
N VAL A 389 5.16 -11.63 -40.11
CA VAL A 389 5.54 -11.19 -38.77
C VAL A 389 5.98 -9.74 -38.78
N ARG A 390 5.71 -9.02 -37.70
CA ARG A 390 6.08 -7.62 -37.54
C ARG A 390 6.64 -7.37 -36.14
N PRO A 391 7.63 -6.48 -35.97
CA PRO A 391 8.02 -6.04 -34.64
C PRO A 391 6.85 -5.40 -33.90
N VAL A 392 6.77 -5.58 -32.59
CA VAL A 392 5.74 -4.95 -31.73
C VAL A 392 5.65 -3.44 -31.98
N PHE A 393 6.78 -2.75 -32.17
CA PHE A 393 6.79 -1.31 -32.41
C PHE A 393 6.05 -0.89 -33.69
N SER A 394 6.07 -1.73 -34.74
CA SER A 394 5.27 -1.48 -35.96
C SER A 394 3.77 -1.50 -35.66
N VAL A 395 3.33 -2.49 -34.89
CA VAL A 395 1.92 -2.64 -34.47
C VAL A 395 1.52 -1.48 -33.53
N PHE A 396 2.42 -1.08 -32.64
CA PHE A 396 2.20 0.05 -31.73
C PHE A 396 2.11 1.38 -32.47
N ARG A 397 2.97 1.62 -33.46
CA ARG A 397 2.91 2.84 -34.29
C ARG A 397 1.59 2.97 -35.04
N GLU A 398 1.04 1.86 -35.54
CA GLU A 398 -0.31 1.86 -36.12
C GLU A 398 -1.39 2.25 -35.11
N ARG A 399 -1.29 1.74 -33.87
CA ARG A 399 -2.22 2.09 -32.78
C ARG A 399 -2.16 3.58 -32.42
N LEU A 400 -0.98 4.21 -32.47
CA LEU A 400 -0.82 5.62 -32.15
C LEU A 400 -1.55 6.57 -33.12
N ALA A 401 -1.94 6.10 -34.31
CA ALA A 401 -2.76 6.89 -35.22
C ALA A 401 -4.10 7.33 -34.59
N ASP A 402 -4.57 6.63 -33.56
CA ASP A 402 -5.78 6.97 -32.78
C ASP A 402 -5.54 7.91 -31.60
N TYR A 403 -4.29 8.32 -31.39
CA TYR A 403 -3.88 9.15 -30.26
C TYR A 403 -3.09 10.38 -30.71
N THR A 404 -3.42 10.97 -31.85
CA THR A 404 -2.94 12.33 -32.15
C THR A 404 -3.33 13.27 -31.00
N PRO A 405 -2.62 14.38 -30.75
CA PRO A 405 -2.95 15.30 -29.67
C PRO A 405 -4.43 15.75 -29.67
N GLU A 406 -5.04 15.89 -30.85
CA GLU A 406 -6.46 16.21 -31.01
C GLU A 406 -7.38 15.07 -30.55
N LYS A 407 -7.10 13.84 -30.99
CA LYS A 407 -7.90 12.65 -30.59
C LYS A 407 -7.74 12.37 -29.10
N ALA A 408 -6.50 12.39 -28.60
CA ALA A 408 -6.19 12.21 -27.18
C ALA A 408 -6.86 13.29 -26.31
N SER A 409 -6.89 14.55 -26.78
CA SER A 409 -7.57 15.65 -26.09
C SER A 409 -9.08 15.40 -25.93
N ALA A 410 -9.75 14.87 -26.95
CA ALA A 410 -11.17 14.55 -26.88
C ALA A 410 -11.47 13.48 -25.82
N LEU A 411 -10.56 12.52 -25.62
CA LEU A 411 -10.69 11.46 -24.62
C LEU A 411 -10.38 11.96 -23.21
N CYS A 412 -9.22 12.59 -23.03
CA CYS A 412 -8.71 12.93 -21.69
C CYS A 412 -9.09 14.33 -21.20
N GLY A 413 -9.69 15.16 -22.05
CA GLY A 413 -10.09 16.52 -21.71
C GLY A 413 -8.93 17.50 -21.47
N THR A 414 -7.68 17.09 -21.76
CA THR A 414 -6.49 17.98 -21.73
C THR A 414 -6.37 18.67 -23.09
N PRO A 415 -6.16 19.99 -23.18
CA PRO A 415 -6.04 20.68 -24.47
C PRO A 415 -4.90 20.14 -25.35
N PRO A 416 -5.04 20.08 -26.69
CA PRO A 416 -3.99 19.52 -27.56
C PRO A 416 -2.66 20.26 -27.48
N SER A 417 -2.69 21.58 -27.20
CA SER A 417 -1.49 22.39 -26.99
C SER A 417 -0.74 22.00 -25.71
N VAL A 418 -1.46 21.66 -24.65
CA VAL A 418 -0.90 21.20 -23.37
C VAL A 418 -0.28 19.81 -23.52
N ILE A 419 -0.91 18.90 -24.28
CA ILE A 419 -0.36 17.58 -24.59
C ILE A 419 0.98 17.71 -25.32
N ARG A 420 1.05 18.53 -26.37
CA ARG A 420 2.29 18.78 -27.12
C ARG A 420 3.37 19.42 -26.25
N GLU A 421 3.01 20.39 -25.42
CA GLU A 421 3.95 21.06 -24.53
C GLU A 421 4.52 20.08 -23.48
N LEU A 422 3.67 19.24 -22.88
CA LEU A 422 4.11 18.18 -21.98
C LEU A 422 5.09 17.21 -22.68
N ALA A 423 4.73 16.73 -23.88
CA ALA A 423 5.57 15.82 -24.64
C ALA A 423 6.93 16.44 -24.98
N ARG A 424 6.98 17.70 -25.39
CA ARG A 424 8.23 18.40 -25.72
C ARG A 424 9.09 18.67 -24.48
N ARG A 425 8.49 18.94 -23.32
CA ARG A 425 9.24 19.04 -22.05
C ARG A 425 9.89 17.70 -21.71
N ILE A 426 9.13 16.62 -21.79
CA ILE A 426 9.61 15.26 -21.53
C ILE A 426 10.72 14.89 -22.51
N GLY A 427 10.51 15.06 -23.81
CA GLY A 427 11.47 14.68 -24.86
C GLY A 427 12.74 15.53 -24.94
N ARG A 428 12.77 16.70 -24.29
CA ARG A 428 13.96 17.58 -24.25
C ARG A 428 14.73 17.52 -22.94
N ALA A 429 14.10 17.06 -21.86
CA ALA A 429 14.75 16.90 -20.56
C ALA A 429 15.75 15.73 -20.61
N ARG A 430 16.93 15.91 -20.00
CA ARG A 430 17.94 14.83 -19.96
C ARG A 430 17.62 13.83 -18.86
N SER A 431 17.00 14.31 -17.78
CA SER A 431 16.51 13.50 -16.68
C SER A 431 15.06 13.83 -16.32
N VAL A 432 14.19 12.83 -16.46
CA VAL A 432 12.76 12.93 -16.13
C VAL A 432 12.44 11.94 -15.03
N ALA A 433 11.99 12.46 -13.88
CA ALA A 433 11.55 11.66 -12.75
C ALA A 433 10.03 11.70 -12.61
N MET A 434 9.42 10.58 -12.22
CA MET A 434 8.04 10.54 -11.75
C MET A 434 7.97 10.60 -10.22
N VAL A 435 6.97 11.31 -9.70
CA VAL A 435 6.45 11.15 -8.34
C VAL A 435 5.04 10.58 -8.48
N THR A 436 4.86 9.33 -8.08
CA THR A 436 3.54 8.71 -8.04
C THR A 436 3.20 8.21 -6.64
N THR A 437 1.93 7.88 -6.45
CA THR A 437 1.45 7.10 -5.33
C THR A 437 0.58 5.98 -5.90
N SER A 438 0.10 5.09 -5.05
CA SER A 438 -0.83 4.02 -5.40
C SER A 438 -2.22 4.49 -5.89
N ASN A 439 -2.35 5.63 -6.56
CA ASN A 439 -3.65 6.12 -7.02
C ASN A 439 -4.13 5.40 -8.28
N MET A 440 -3.22 5.03 -9.19
CA MET A 440 -3.59 4.42 -10.47
C MET A 440 -4.17 3.02 -10.29
N GLY A 441 -3.60 2.19 -9.41
CA GLY A 441 -4.17 0.91 -8.97
C GLY A 441 -5.56 0.98 -8.29
N LYS A 442 -6.18 2.15 -8.14
CA LYS A 442 -7.56 2.30 -7.64
C LYS A 442 -8.57 2.61 -8.75
N TYR A 443 -8.13 2.63 -10.01
CA TYR A 443 -8.97 2.68 -11.19
C TYR A 443 -9.09 1.28 -11.80
N TYR A 444 -10.26 0.95 -12.36
CA TYR A 444 -10.53 -0.31 -13.05
C TYR A 444 -9.57 -0.57 -14.21
N HIS A 445 -9.24 0.47 -14.99
CA HIS A 445 -8.23 0.43 -16.05
C HIS A 445 -6.88 1.03 -15.61
N GLY A 446 -6.57 0.94 -14.31
CA GLY A 446 -5.29 1.41 -13.74
C GLY A 446 -4.07 0.75 -14.37
N ASN A 447 -4.19 -0.52 -14.77
CA ASN A 447 -3.15 -1.26 -15.47
C ASN A 447 -2.74 -0.59 -16.80
N LEU A 448 -3.74 -0.19 -17.61
CA LEU A 448 -3.51 0.51 -18.88
C LEU A 448 -2.89 1.90 -18.65
N MET A 449 -3.34 2.61 -17.62
CA MET A 449 -2.77 3.92 -17.25
C MET A 449 -1.29 3.81 -16.88
N GLU A 450 -0.94 2.87 -16.00
CA GLU A 450 0.45 2.62 -15.57
C GLU A 450 1.34 2.15 -16.73
N ARG A 451 0.83 1.23 -17.59
CA ARG A 451 1.54 0.77 -18.80
C ARG A 451 1.83 1.93 -19.76
N SER A 452 0.86 2.79 -20.01
CA SER A 452 1.03 3.96 -20.86
C SER A 452 1.96 5.01 -20.24
N GLN A 453 1.96 5.19 -18.91
CA GLN A 453 2.93 6.04 -18.23
C GLN A 453 4.35 5.49 -18.38
N ALA A 454 4.58 4.21 -18.07
CA ALA A 454 5.88 3.57 -18.21
C ALA A 454 6.43 3.65 -19.64
N LEU A 455 5.54 3.54 -20.63
CA LEU A 455 5.85 3.72 -22.05
C LEU A 455 6.45 5.09 -22.36
N VAL A 456 5.95 6.19 -21.78
CA VAL A 456 6.51 7.54 -21.99
C VAL A 456 7.96 7.63 -21.51
N PHE A 457 8.29 7.00 -20.38
CA PHE A 457 9.67 6.94 -19.87
C PHE A 457 10.55 6.01 -20.73
N ALA A 458 9.99 4.92 -21.26
CA ALA A 458 10.72 3.99 -22.11
C ALA A 458 11.08 4.62 -23.46
N LEU A 459 10.13 5.35 -24.06
CA LEU A 459 10.35 6.13 -25.27
C LEU A 459 11.50 7.12 -25.12
N THR A 460 11.75 7.67 -23.93
CA THR A 460 12.83 8.64 -23.70
C THR A 460 14.07 8.06 -23.01
N GLY A 461 14.13 6.74 -22.80
CA GLY A 461 15.26 6.08 -22.14
C GLY A 461 15.55 6.58 -20.72
N ASN A 462 14.52 7.05 -20.00
CA ASN A 462 14.62 7.59 -18.65
C ASN A 462 14.51 6.48 -17.59
N PHE A 463 15.46 5.54 -17.57
CA PHE A 463 15.58 4.46 -16.59
C PHE A 463 17.04 4.25 -16.18
N GLY A 464 17.29 3.80 -14.94
CA GLY A 464 18.63 3.44 -14.47
C GLY A 464 19.63 4.61 -14.41
N LYS A 465 19.13 5.85 -14.34
CA LYS A 465 19.90 7.11 -14.35
C LYS A 465 19.46 8.00 -13.19
N LYS A 466 20.41 8.74 -12.60
CA LYS A 466 20.13 9.71 -11.52
C LYS A 466 19.12 10.76 -11.95
N GLY A 467 18.19 11.10 -11.06
CA GLY A 467 17.15 12.08 -11.33
C GLY A 467 16.14 11.64 -12.40
N SER A 468 16.17 10.38 -12.82
CA SER A 468 15.28 9.83 -13.85
C SER A 468 14.49 8.63 -13.33
N GLY A 469 13.40 8.31 -14.00
CA GLY A 469 12.69 7.04 -13.82
C GLY A 469 11.18 7.16 -13.68
N PHE A 470 10.50 6.20 -14.27
CA PHE A 470 9.19 5.77 -13.80
C PHE A 470 9.33 5.12 -12.41
N VAL A 471 8.26 5.17 -11.62
CA VAL A 471 8.17 4.64 -10.26
C VAL A 471 7.18 3.50 -10.26
N GLY A 472 7.60 2.34 -9.74
CA GLY A 472 6.67 1.26 -9.43
C GLY A 472 6.08 1.44 -8.04
N PHE A 473 6.77 0.90 -7.05
CA PHE A 473 6.32 0.86 -5.67
C PHE A 473 7.54 0.91 -4.73
N PRO A 474 7.55 1.76 -3.69
CA PRO A 474 8.75 1.95 -2.90
C PRO A 474 8.73 1.06 -1.64
N PHE A 475 9.54 0.00 -1.62
CA PHE A 475 9.63 -0.90 -0.48
C PHE A 475 11.07 -1.38 -0.27
N LEU A 476 11.57 -1.30 0.96
CA LEU A 476 12.80 -1.93 1.43
C LEU A 476 12.55 -2.57 2.79
N MET A 477 12.98 -3.80 2.96
CA MET A 477 12.96 -4.51 4.24
C MET A 477 14.24 -5.32 4.43
N HIS A 478 14.56 -5.60 5.69
CA HIS A 478 15.57 -6.59 6.02
C HIS A 478 15.00 -8.01 5.82
N ASP A 479 15.86 -8.98 5.56
CA ASP A 479 15.52 -10.38 5.21
C ASP A 479 15.56 -11.35 6.41
N GLY A 480 15.89 -10.89 7.62
CA GLY A 480 16.01 -11.76 8.80
C GLY A 480 14.70 -12.38 9.34
N LEU A 481 13.52 -11.96 8.84
CA LEU A 481 12.22 -12.53 9.27
C LEU A 481 12.09 -14.01 8.90
N ASP A 482 12.48 -14.39 7.68
CA ASP A 482 12.35 -15.76 7.19
C ASP A 482 13.19 -16.73 8.02
N GLU A 483 14.45 -16.38 8.29
CA GLU A 483 15.35 -17.16 9.14
C GLU A 483 14.84 -17.24 10.59
N PHE A 484 14.28 -16.15 11.13
CA PHE A 484 13.68 -16.16 12.47
C PHE A 484 12.44 -17.06 12.57
N VAL A 485 11.60 -17.08 11.54
CA VAL A 485 10.44 -17.97 11.49
C VAL A 485 10.91 -19.43 11.35
N LEU A 486 11.89 -19.71 10.49
CA LEU A 486 12.45 -21.05 10.32
C LEU A 486 13.18 -21.58 11.56
N SER A 487 13.69 -20.71 12.44
CA SER A 487 14.40 -21.11 13.66
C SER A 487 13.53 -21.80 14.71
N MET A 488 12.20 -21.85 14.54
CA MET A 488 11.29 -22.61 15.39
C MET A 488 11.29 -24.12 15.07
N PHE A 489 11.79 -24.51 13.90
CA PHE A 489 11.93 -25.90 13.50
C PHE A 489 13.28 -26.48 13.94
N ASP A 490 13.33 -27.79 14.18
CA ASP A 490 14.57 -28.49 14.50
C ASP A 490 15.53 -28.58 13.29
N LEU A 491 16.79 -28.93 13.58
CA LEU A 491 17.83 -28.99 12.56
C LEU A 491 17.50 -29.97 11.40
N PRO A 492 16.97 -31.18 11.64
CA PRO A 492 16.56 -32.08 10.55
C PRO A 492 15.53 -31.47 9.60
N ILE A 493 14.47 -30.85 10.12
CA ILE A 493 13.43 -30.22 9.28
C ILE A 493 14.03 -29.03 8.51
N ARG A 494 14.83 -28.20 9.18
CA ARG A 494 15.51 -27.08 8.52
C ARG A 494 16.44 -27.54 7.40
N ALA A 495 17.21 -28.61 7.62
CA ALA A 495 18.10 -29.18 6.61
C ALA A 495 17.33 -29.72 5.39
N LEU A 496 16.16 -30.34 5.61
CA LEU A 496 15.29 -30.82 4.54
C LEU A 496 14.72 -29.66 3.70
N ILE A 497 14.24 -28.60 4.36
CA ILE A 497 13.73 -27.39 3.68
C ILE A 497 14.86 -26.72 2.87
N ALA A 498 16.06 -26.62 3.43
CA ALA A 498 17.21 -26.04 2.74
C ALA A 498 17.61 -26.87 1.51
N THR A 499 17.72 -28.19 1.65
CA THR A 499 18.15 -29.09 0.55
C THR A 499 17.17 -29.07 -0.63
N SER A 500 15.86 -29.11 -0.34
CA SER A 500 14.82 -29.01 -1.38
C SER A 500 14.85 -27.66 -2.10
N SER A 501 15.00 -26.57 -1.35
CA SER A 501 15.13 -25.22 -1.92
C SER A 501 16.35 -25.11 -2.83
N MET A 502 17.52 -25.62 -2.41
CA MET A 502 18.75 -25.57 -3.21
C MET A 502 18.64 -26.32 -4.54
N ALA A 503 18.00 -27.48 -4.57
CA ALA A 503 17.81 -28.25 -5.80
C ALA A 503 16.91 -27.51 -6.81
N ASP A 504 15.83 -26.90 -6.32
CA ASP A 504 14.93 -26.06 -7.13
C ASP A 504 15.63 -24.82 -7.68
N GLU A 505 16.38 -24.11 -6.84
CA GLU A 505 17.14 -22.93 -7.27
C GLU A 505 18.18 -23.28 -8.33
N ALA A 506 18.91 -24.39 -8.17
CA ALA A 506 19.89 -24.86 -9.15
C ALA A 506 19.23 -25.13 -10.50
N ARG A 507 18.04 -25.77 -10.52
CA ARG A 507 17.26 -26.00 -11.73
C ARG A 507 16.86 -24.70 -12.42
N LEU A 508 16.39 -23.70 -11.66
CA LEU A 508 15.99 -22.40 -12.21
C LEU A 508 17.19 -21.62 -12.77
N ARG A 509 18.33 -21.61 -12.06
CA ARG A 509 19.57 -20.97 -12.54
C ARG A 509 20.09 -21.61 -13.83
N LEU A 510 20.03 -22.95 -13.94
CA LEU A 510 20.36 -23.66 -15.19
C LEU A 510 19.46 -23.23 -16.35
N ALA A 511 18.17 -22.99 -16.09
CA ALA A 511 17.21 -22.44 -17.06
C ALA A 511 17.41 -20.94 -17.37
N GLY A 512 18.43 -20.29 -16.80
CA GLY A 512 18.76 -18.89 -17.08
C GLY A 512 17.91 -17.88 -16.31
N TYR A 513 17.38 -18.26 -15.16
CA TYR A 513 16.72 -17.33 -14.25
C TYR A 513 17.78 -16.52 -13.48
N THR A 514 17.54 -15.22 -13.35
CA THR A 514 18.32 -14.35 -12.45
C THR A 514 17.95 -14.66 -10.99
N GLU A 515 18.76 -14.18 -10.04
CA GLU A 515 18.45 -14.32 -8.61
C GLU A 515 17.07 -13.71 -8.27
N GLU A 516 16.77 -12.54 -8.83
CA GLU A 516 15.46 -11.90 -8.73
C GLU A 516 14.31 -12.84 -9.16
N MET A 517 14.42 -13.47 -10.32
CA MET A 517 13.37 -14.37 -10.82
C MET A 517 13.22 -15.62 -9.94
N VAL A 518 14.33 -16.16 -9.43
CA VAL A 518 14.32 -17.32 -8.53
C VAL A 518 13.52 -17.01 -7.26
N ILE A 519 13.71 -15.82 -6.68
CA ILE A 519 12.98 -15.40 -5.47
C ILE A 519 11.49 -15.23 -5.77
N TYR A 520 11.11 -14.66 -6.92
CA TYR A 520 9.70 -14.53 -7.30
C TYR A 520 9.01 -15.88 -7.56
N GLU A 521 9.70 -16.88 -8.12
CA GLU A 521 9.13 -18.24 -8.23
C GLU A 521 8.77 -18.84 -6.86
N ARG A 522 9.54 -18.54 -5.82
CA ARG A 522 9.26 -19.03 -4.47
C ARG A 522 7.94 -18.48 -3.93
N SER A 523 7.68 -17.20 -4.15
CA SER A 523 6.42 -16.55 -3.74
C SER A 523 5.21 -17.01 -4.55
N ARG A 524 5.36 -17.20 -5.87
CA ARG A 524 4.28 -17.74 -6.72
C ARG A 524 3.76 -19.08 -6.21
N ARG A 525 4.67 -19.97 -5.80
CA ARG A 525 4.34 -21.26 -5.15
C ARG A 525 3.62 -21.10 -3.80
N GLY A 526 3.87 -19.99 -3.11
CA GLY A 526 3.16 -19.61 -1.88
C GLY A 526 1.65 -19.46 -2.12
N PHE A 527 1.25 -18.83 -3.23
CA PHE A 527 -0.16 -18.69 -3.61
C PHE A 527 -0.78 -20.02 -4.06
N GLU A 528 -0.05 -20.81 -4.84
CA GLU A 528 -0.49 -22.15 -5.29
C GLU A 528 -0.85 -23.06 -4.10
N SER A 529 -0.02 -23.03 -3.05
CA SER A 529 -0.21 -23.81 -1.82
C SER A 529 -1.16 -23.14 -0.80
N GLY A 530 -1.62 -21.92 -1.08
CA GLY A 530 -2.43 -21.08 -0.20
C GLY A 530 -1.68 -20.52 1.01
N GLN A 531 -0.37 -20.76 1.13
CA GLN A 531 0.45 -20.16 2.20
C GLN A 531 0.41 -18.64 2.13
N GLU A 532 0.26 -18.09 0.94
CA GLU A 532 -0.15 -16.71 0.69
C GLU A 532 -1.51 -16.73 0.02
N VAL A 533 -2.38 -15.77 0.38
CA VAL A 533 -3.76 -15.74 -0.11
C VAL A 533 -4.09 -14.35 -0.57
N SER A 534 -4.69 -14.25 -1.75
CA SER A 534 -5.12 -12.95 -2.26
C SER A 534 -6.24 -12.38 -1.39
N GLY A 535 -5.94 -11.27 -0.70
CA GLY A 535 -6.94 -10.53 0.07
C GLY A 535 -8.08 -10.10 -0.83
N ALA A 536 -7.79 -9.54 -2.00
CA ALA A 536 -8.81 -9.07 -2.93
C ALA A 536 -9.81 -10.18 -3.31
N LEU A 537 -9.33 -11.34 -3.77
CA LEU A 537 -10.18 -12.47 -4.13
C LEU A 537 -10.90 -13.10 -2.93
N PHE A 538 -10.27 -13.10 -1.74
CA PHE A 538 -10.94 -13.51 -0.51
C PHE A 538 -12.21 -12.67 -0.27
N TRP A 539 -12.14 -11.34 -0.38
CA TRP A 539 -13.32 -10.49 -0.18
C TRP A 539 -14.33 -10.59 -1.34
N TYR A 540 -13.90 -10.79 -2.58
CA TYR A 540 -14.81 -11.05 -3.70
C TYR A 540 -15.65 -12.31 -3.48
N VAL A 541 -15.00 -13.41 -3.11
CA VAL A 541 -15.67 -14.72 -2.99
C VAL A 541 -16.37 -14.88 -1.64
N HIS A 542 -15.66 -14.64 -0.54
CA HIS A 542 -16.19 -14.89 0.81
C HIS A 542 -16.89 -13.67 1.40
N GLY A 543 -16.48 -12.46 1.02
CA GLY A 543 -17.08 -11.19 1.44
C GLY A 543 -18.32 -10.76 0.63
N GLY A 544 -18.64 -11.47 -0.45
CA GLY A 544 -19.80 -11.18 -1.29
C GLY A 544 -19.60 -10.06 -2.31
N LEU A 545 -18.38 -9.51 -2.49
CA LEU A 545 -18.18 -8.39 -3.43
C LEU A 545 -18.39 -8.79 -4.90
N LEU A 546 -18.42 -10.09 -5.23
CA LEU A 546 -18.83 -10.54 -6.58
C LEU A 546 -20.26 -10.11 -6.93
N GLU A 547 -21.15 -9.96 -5.95
CA GLU A 547 -22.53 -9.51 -6.19
C GLU A 547 -22.56 -8.06 -6.69
N ALA A 548 -21.69 -7.20 -6.16
CA ALA A 548 -21.52 -5.84 -6.68
C ALA A 548 -20.93 -5.81 -8.10
N SER A 549 -20.22 -6.87 -8.50
CA SER A 549 -19.65 -7.02 -9.84
C SER A 549 -20.63 -7.65 -10.85
N ASP A 550 -21.79 -8.14 -10.44
CA ASP A 550 -22.78 -8.74 -11.37
C ASP A 550 -23.34 -7.72 -12.37
N LYS A 551 -23.41 -6.45 -11.97
CA LYS A 551 -23.82 -5.35 -12.84
C LYS A 551 -22.73 -4.85 -13.78
N LEU A 552 -21.55 -5.48 -13.80
CA LEU A 552 -20.44 -5.02 -14.62
C LEU A 552 -20.77 -5.04 -16.12
N GLU A 553 -21.59 -5.98 -16.59
CA GLU A 553 -22.08 -6.01 -17.98
C GLU A 553 -22.91 -4.77 -18.37
N GLU A 554 -23.57 -4.15 -17.39
CA GLU A 554 -24.31 -2.91 -17.58
C GLU A 554 -23.37 -1.69 -17.57
N TRP A 555 -22.21 -1.79 -16.91
CA TRP A 555 -21.32 -0.66 -16.63
C TRP A 555 -20.07 -0.59 -17.53
N ASP A 556 -19.54 -1.73 -17.99
CA ASP A 556 -18.34 -1.82 -18.82
C ASP A 556 -18.70 -2.22 -20.26
N PRO A 557 -18.70 -1.28 -21.22
CA PRO A 557 -19.00 -1.58 -22.62
C PRO A 557 -17.91 -2.42 -23.32
N HIS A 558 -16.76 -2.62 -22.67
CA HIS A 558 -15.66 -3.42 -23.22
C HIS A 558 -15.70 -4.88 -22.77
N LEU A 559 -16.49 -5.21 -21.74
CA LEU A 559 -16.64 -6.58 -21.26
C LEU A 559 -17.25 -7.49 -22.33
N LYS A 560 -16.67 -8.68 -22.51
CA LYS A 560 -17.08 -9.64 -23.56
C LYS A 560 -17.97 -10.77 -23.06
N ARG A 561 -17.90 -11.08 -21.76
CA ARG A 561 -18.63 -12.17 -21.09
C ARG A 561 -18.66 -11.94 -19.58
N PRO A 562 -19.57 -12.57 -18.83
CA PRO A 562 -19.71 -12.35 -17.40
C PRO A 562 -18.41 -12.58 -16.63
N VAL A 563 -18.06 -11.68 -15.70
CA VAL A 563 -16.80 -11.77 -14.93
C VAL A 563 -16.75 -13.03 -14.06
N LYS A 564 -17.89 -13.54 -13.61
CA LYS A 564 -17.99 -14.81 -12.87
C LYS A 564 -17.52 -16.01 -13.71
N GLU A 565 -17.80 -16.00 -15.01
CA GLU A 565 -17.31 -17.04 -15.93
C GLU A 565 -15.79 -16.97 -16.10
N VAL A 566 -15.25 -15.74 -16.22
CA VAL A 566 -13.79 -15.51 -16.29
C VAL A 566 -13.10 -15.95 -15.00
N LEU A 567 -13.70 -15.69 -13.83
CA LEU A 567 -13.18 -16.15 -12.55
C LEU A 567 -13.19 -17.68 -12.45
N ALA A 568 -14.28 -18.33 -12.88
CA ALA A 568 -14.37 -19.78 -12.89
C ALA A 568 -13.30 -20.40 -13.81
N GLU A 569 -13.12 -19.87 -15.02
CA GLU A 569 -12.05 -20.26 -15.95
C GLU A 569 -10.66 -20.05 -15.33
N SER A 570 -10.44 -18.92 -14.68
CA SER A 570 -9.18 -18.56 -14.04
C SER A 570 -8.81 -19.56 -12.93
N ILE A 571 -9.78 -19.95 -12.10
CA ILE A 571 -9.58 -20.96 -11.05
C ILE A 571 -9.35 -22.35 -11.67
N GLU A 572 -10.14 -22.74 -12.68
CA GLU A 572 -10.03 -24.04 -13.35
C GLU A 572 -8.66 -24.21 -14.02
N LYS A 573 -8.17 -23.17 -14.71
CA LYS A 573 -6.85 -23.16 -15.35
C LYS A 573 -5.69 -22.94 -14.39
N GLY A 574 -5.97 -22.72 -13.10
CA GLY A 574 -4.95 -22.44 -12.09
C GLY A 574 -4.20 -21.13 -12.35
N TRP A 575 -4.86 -20.12 -12.91
CA TRP A 575 -4.31 -18.79 -13.13
C TRP A 575 -4.32 -17.95 -11.85
N GLN A 576 -5.37 -18.09 -11.04
CA GLN A 576 -5.54 -17.45 -9.75
C GLN A 576 -6.04 -18.46 -8.71
N TYR A 577 -5.85 -18.14 -7.42
CA TYR A 577 -6.15 -19.04 -6.31
C TYR A 577 -7.04 -18.35 -5.27
N VAL A 578 -8.04 -19.07 -4.76
CA VAL A 578 -8.94 -18.61 -3.71
C VAL A 578 -8.84 -19.52 -2.51
N TRP A 579 -8.59 -18.93 -1.34
CA TRP A 579 -8.46 -19.62 -0.07
C TRP A 579 -9.22 -18.85 1.04
N PRO A 580 -9.93 -19.53 1.95
CA PRO A 580 -10.37 -20.93 1.86
C PRO A 580 -10.99 -21.26 0.49
N LYS A 581 -10.94 -22.54 0.09
CA LYS A 581 -11.51 -22.93 -1.21
C LYS A 581 -13.01 -22.55 -1.26
N PRO A 582 -13.59 -22.21 -2.43
CA PRO A 582 -15.03 -22.01 -2.53
C PRO A 582 -15.82 -23.21 -1.97
N GLY A 583 -16.82 -22.95 -1.13
CA GLY A 583 -17.54 -23.96 -0.34
C GLY A 583 -16.98 -24.19 1.08
N ASN A 584 -15.76 -23.74 1.34
CA ASN A 584 -15.16 -23.72 2.66
C ASN A 584 -15.33 -22.34 3.31
N ASP A 585 -16.40 -22.12 4.07
CA ASP A 585 -16.60 -20.84 4.77
C ASP A 585 -15.50 -20.52 5.81
N PRO A 586 -14.97 -19.28 5.85
CA PRO A 586 -14.14 -18.80 6.97
C PRO A 586 -14.88 -18.87 8.31
N ARG A 587 -14.17 -19.22 9.40
CA ARG A 587 -14.78 -19.38 10.74
C ARG A 587 -14.18 -18.49 11.81
N VAL A 588 -12.87 -18.29 11.79
CA VAL A 588 -12.18 -17.40 12.73
C VAL A 588 -11.47 -16.33 11.92
N MET A 589 -11.72 -15.06 12.26
CA MET A 589 -10.99 -13.94 11.68
C MET A 589 -10.25 -13.15 12.75
N ILE A 590 -8.95 -12.99 12.57
CA ILE A 590 -8.11 -12.14 13.42
C ILE A 590 -7.69 -10.92 12.60
N SER A 591 -8.19 -9.76 12.99
CA SER A 591 -7.87 -8.45 12.40
C SER A 591 -6.74 -7.82 13.20
N LEU A 592 -5.53 -7.80 12.63
CA LEU A 592 -4.31 -7.28 13.25
C LEU A 592 -3.91 -5.95 12.60
N VAL A 593 -3.88 -4.86 13.37
CA VAL A 593 -3.60 -3.48 12.88
C VAL A 593 -4.35 -3.13 11.60
N SER A 594 -5.59 -3.62 11.51
CA SER A 594 -6.46 -3.57 10.34
C SER A 594 -7.83 -2.98 10.71
N ASN A 595 -8.60 -2.59 9.68
CA ASN A 595 -9.96 -2.04 9.85
C ASN A 595 -10.82 -2.34 8.61
N PRO A 596 -11.11 -3.62 8.30
CA PRO A 596 -11.78 -4.04 7.08
C PRO A 596 -13.17 -3.43 6.88
N LEU A 597 -14.00 -3.27 7.92
CA LEU A 597 -15.33 -2.66 7.79
C LEU A 597 -15.30 -1.19 7.38
N ARG A 598 -14.13 -0.55 7.44
CA ARG A 598 -13.88 0.80 6.93
C ARG A 598 -13.05 0.81 5.65
N ARG A 599 -12.14 -0.16 5.49
CA ARG A 599 -11.17 -0.24 4.39
C ARG A 599 -11.80 -0.84 3.13
N ILE A 600 -12.56 -1.91 3.28
CA ILE A 600 -13.15 -2.66 2.17
C ILE A 600 -14.29 -1.86 1.55
N ARG A 601 -14.33 -1.84 0.21
CA ARG A 601 -15.38 -1.20 -0.59
C ARG A 601 -16.64 -2.06 -0.50
N SER A 602 -17.83 -1.45 -0.51
CA SER A 602 -19.09 -2.16 -0.27
C SER A 602 -19.09 -3.02 0.99
N TYR A 603 -18.49 -2.52 2.09
CA TYR A 603 -18.45 -3.24 3.36
C TYR A 603 -19.81 -3.77 3.87
N PRO A 604 -20.98 -3.18 3.57
CA PRO A 604 -22.25 -3.79 3.97
C PRO A 604 -22.42 -5.23 3.48
N LEU A 605 -21.89 -5.58 2.30
CA LEU A 605 -21.89 -6.95 1.79
C LEU A 605 -21.08 -7.89 2.70
N LEU A 606 -19.99 -7.40 3.30
CA LEU A 606 -19.24 -8.21 4.26
C LEU A 606 -20.09 -8.51 5.51
N LEU A 607 -20.90 -7.54 5.96
CA LEU A 607 -21.83 -7.72 7.08
C LEU A 607 -22.96 -8.70 6.76
N GLU A 608 -23.33 -8.83 5.48
CA GLU A 608 -24.36 -9.73 4.98
C GLU A 608 -23.84 -11.15 4.73
N HIS A 609 -22.70 -11.28 4.05
CA HIS A 609 -22.24 -12.57 3.53
C HIS A 609 -21.13 -13.22 4.36
N LEU A 610 -20.23 -12.45 4.98
CA LEU A 610 -19.06 -12.99 5.69
C LEU A 610 -19.22 -12.97 7.20
N TRP A 611 -19.59 -11.83 7.79
CA TRP A 611 -19.69 -11.68 9.24
C TRP A 611 -20.59 -12.76 9.88
N PRO A 612 -21.76 -13.11 9.32
CA PRO A 612 -22.61 -14.15 9.91
C PRO A 612 -21.98 -15.55 9.90
N LYS A 613 -21.02 -15.81 9.00
CA LYS A 613 -20.32 -17.11 8.88
C LYS A 613 -19.18 -17.26 9.88
N LEU A 614 -18.64 -16.13 10.37
CA LEU A 614 -17.55 -16.10 11.34
C LEU A 614 -18.07 -16.44 12.74
N ARG A 615 -17.59 -17.56 13.28
CA ARG A 615 -17.82 -18.00 14.68
C ARG A 615 -17.18 -17.01 15.66
N THR A 616 -15.95 -16.59 15.36
CA THR A 616 -15.16 -15.71 16.23
C THR A 616 -14.43 -14.64 15.41
N ILE A 617 -14.55 -13.39 15.85
CA ILE A 617 -13.82 -12.24 15.32
C ILE A 617 -13.01 -11.60 16.45
N VAL A 618 -11.70 -11.50 16.23
CA VAL A 618 -10.77 -10.87 17.17
C VAL A 618 -10.16 -9.64 16.52
N THR A 619 -10.20 -8.51 17.20
CA THR A 619 -9.43 -7.32 16.82
C THR A 619 -8.29 -7.09 17.80
N ILE A 620 -7.07 -6.98 17.27
CA ILE A 620 -5.88 -6.60 18.02
C ILE A 620 -5.50 -5.19 17.56
N ASP A 621 -5.83 -4.19 18.38
CA ASP A 621 -5.61 -2.78 18.07
C ASP A 621 -5.44 -1.98 19.39
N TRP A 622 -4.76 -0.83 19.30
CA TRP A 622 -4.61 0.08 20.43
C TRP A 622 -5.83 0.98 20.61
N ARG A 623 -6.70 1.10 19.59
CA ARG A 623 -7.94 1.90 19.65
C ARG A 623 -9.18 1.15 19.14
N MET A 624 -10.35 1.65 19.53
CA MET A 624 -11.64 1.14 19.07
C MET A 624 -11.93 1.59 17.62
N THR A 625 -11.81 0.67 16.66
CA THR A 625 -12.06 0.90 15.23
C THR A 625 -13.48 0.48 14.80
N SER A 626 -13.92 0.85 13.59
CA SER A 626 -15.19 0.33 13.04
C SER A 626 -15.24 -1.20 13.02
N THR A 627 -14.13 -1.88 12.69
CA THR A 627 -14.06 -3.34 12.80
C THR A 627 -14.13 -3.82 14.24
N ALA A 628 -13.40 -3.20 15.18
CA ALA A 628 -13.43 -3.59 16.59
C ALA A 628 -14.85 -3.53 17.17
N MET A 629 -15.65 -2.52 16.77
CA MET A 629 -17.06 -2.40 17.17
C MET A 629 -17.94 -3.59 16.75
N HIS A 630 -17.51 -4.36 15.74
CA HIS A 630 -18.19 -5.54 15.21
C HIS A 630 -17.45 -6.86 15.53
N SER A 631 -16.45 -6.82 16.41
CA SER A 631 -15.71 -8.02 16.85
C SER A 631 -16.36 -8.68 18.06
N ASP A 632 -15.98 -9.93 18.33
CA ASP A 632 -16.38 -10.64 19.56
C ASP A 632 -15.41 -10.35 20.69
N TYR A 633 -14.12 -10.26 20.36
CA TYR A 633 -13.05 -9.90 21.27
C TYR A 633 -12.24 -8.72 20.73
N VAL A 634 -11.89 -7.81 21.63
CA VAL A 634 -10.94 -6.72 21.35
C VAL A 634 -9.80 -6.81 22.36
N LEU A 635 -8.58 -7.05 21.87
CA LEU A 635 -7.37 -7.19 22.68
C LEU A 635 -6.58 -5.88 22.64
N PRO A 636 -6.21 -5.29 23.80
CA PRO A 636 -5.49 -4.02 23.84
C PRO A 636 -4.03 -4.21 23.42
N ALA A 637 -3.70 -3.76 22.22
CA ALA A 637 -2.31 -3.71 21.76
C ALA A 637 -1.58 -2.48 22.31
N ALA A 638 -0.29 -2.62 22.57
CA ALA A 638 0.59 -1.52 22.96
C ALA A 638 0.69 -0.48 21.83
N GLY A 639 0.56 0.79 22.20
CA GLY A 639 0.83 1.93 21.32
C GLY A 639 2.30 2.02 20.94
N TRP A 640 2.67 2.96 20.07
CA TRP A 640 4.00 2.93 19.45
C TRP A 640 5.16 3.19 20.41
N TYR A 641 4.97 4.07 21.39
CA TYR A 641 5.97 4.38 22.41
C TYR A 641 5.96 3.40 23.60
N GLU A 642 5.14 2.35 23.55
CA GLU A 642 4.93 1.41 24.65
C GLU A 642 5.63 0.06 24.44
N ARG A 643 6.39 -0.07 23.35
CA ARG A 643 7.05 -1.32 22.94
C ARG A 643 8.37 -1.03 22.23
N THR A 644 9.28 -1.99 22.27
CA THR A 644 10.47 -1.96 21.44
C THR A 644 10.15 -2.59 20.08
N GLU A 645 10.55 -1.93 19.00
CA GLU A 645 10.25 -2.40 17.65
C GLU A 645 11.19 -1.78 16.60
N HIS A 646 11.32 -2.43 15.45
CA HIS A 646 11.81 -1.81 14.22
C HIS A 646 10.83 -2.06 13.06
N LYS A 647 10.97 -1.28 12.00
CA LYS A 647 10.03 -1.34 10.87
C LYS A 647 10.73 -1.29 9.53
N TRP A 648 10.14 -1.95 8.55
CA TRP A 648 10.47 -1.78 7.14
C TRP A 648 10.41 -0.32 6.69
N VAL A 649 11.04 -0.03 5.55
CA VAL A 649 11.15 1.34 5.02
C VAL A 649 10.93 1.38 3.51
N THR A 650 11.28 2.50 2.88
CA THR A 650 11.14 2.69 1.44
C THR A 650 12.45 3.26 0.89
N PRO A 651 12.81 3.04 -0.39
CA PRO A 651 13.97 3.69 -0.98
C PRO A 651 13.96 5.23 -0.85
N LEU A 652 12.77 5.85 -0.85
CA LEU A 652 12.60 7.30 -0.64
C LEU A 652 13.26 7.81 0.65
N MET A 653 13.34 6.96 1.69
CA MET A 653 14.02 7.21 2.96
C MET A 653 14.73 5.91 3.38
N PRO A 654 15.97 5.69 2.94
CA PRO A 654 16.64 4.38 3.04
C PRO A 654 17.25 4.16 4.43
N PHE A 655 16.49 4.45 5.49
CA PHE A 655 16.93 4.31 6.88
C PHE A 655 15.89 3.56 7.70
N LEU A 656 16.21 2.34 8.13
CA LEU A 656 15.43 1.55 9.08
C LEU A 656 15.31 2.30 10.40
N HIS A 657 14.07 2.51 10.89
CA HIS A 657 13.82 3.14 12.19
C HIS A 657 13.61 2.09 13.27
N ALA A 658 14.22 2.33 14.42
CA ALA A 658 14.04 1.55 15.64
C ALA A 658 13.42 2.44 16.72
N GLY A 659 12.68 1.83 17.63
CA GLY A 659 12.11 2.55 18.76
C GLY A 659 12.23 1.77 20.04
N GLU A 660 12.55 2.51 21.10
CA GLU A 660 12.63 2.04 22.47
C GLU A 660 11.31 2.30 23.19
N LYS A 661 10.96 1.36 24.06
CA LYS A 661 9.82 1.50 24.96
C LYS A 661 10.01 2.68 25.93
N ALA A 662 9.16 3.69 25.82
CA ALA A 662 9.14 4.84 26.72
C ALA A 662 8.49 4.51 28.07
N THR A 663 7.34 3.83 28.02
CA THR A 663 6.43 3.58 29.16
C THR A 663 5.47 2.41 28.85
N THR A 664 4.48 2.15 29.71
CA THR A 664 3.37 1.21 29.48
C THR A 664 2.09 1.78 30.03
N PHE A 665 0.97 1.56 29.33
CA PHE A 665 -0.34 2.04 29.73
C PHE A 665 -1.36 0.91 29.85
N PHE A 666 -2.13 0.93 30.93
CA PHE A 666 -3.21 -0.02 31.21
C PHE A 666 -2.74 -1.49 31.14
N GLU A 667 -3.56 -2.40 30.63
CA GLU A 667 -3.22 -3.82 30.42
C GLU A 667 -2.78 -4.11 28.98
N ALA A 668 -2.36 -3.08 28.23
CA ALA A 668 -1.92 -3.25 26.86
C ALA A 668 -0.61 -4.04 26.79
N LYS A 669 -0.50 -4.92 25.80
CA LYS A 669 0.65 -5.82 25.59
C LYS A 669 1.27 -5.59 24.23
N SER A 670 2.58 -5.83 24.08
CA SER A 670 3.22 -5.82 22.76
C SER A 670 2.61 -6.94 21.90
N ASP A 671 2.59 -6.79 20.57
CA ASP A 671 2.01 -7.81 19.71
C ASP A 671 2.72 -9.17 19.88
N TRP A 672 4.05 -9.18 20.05
CA TRP A 672 4.81 -10.38 20.37
C TRP A 672 4.30 -11.06 21.64
N GLU A 673 4.12 -10.30 22.72
CA GLU A 673 3.59 -10.82 23.98
C GLU A 673 2.19 -11.42 23.82
N ILE A 674 1.32 -10.75 23.06
CA ILE A 674 -0.03 -11.26 22.74
C ILE A 674 0.06 -12.61 22.03
N PHE A 675 0.90 -12.73 21.01
CA PHE A 675 1.02 -13.98 20.24
C PHE A 675 1.71 -15.10 21.02
N ALA A 676 2.70 -14.79 21.85
CA ALA A 676 3.33 -15.77 22.73
C ALA A 676 2.34 -16.33 23.76
N LEU A 677 1.54 -15.46 24.39
CA LEU A 677 0.49 -15.89 25.32
C LEU A 677 -0.64 -16.63 24.60
N MET A 678 -0.98 -16.25 23.37
CA MET A 678 -1.95 -16.97 22.54
C MET A 678 -1.44 -18.36 22.16
N ALA A 679 -0.15 -18.50 21.81
CA ALA A 679 0.48 -19.79 21.54
C ALA A 679 0.44 -20.69 22.79
N LYS A 680 0.72 -20.13 23.96
CA LYS A 680 0.60 -20.83 25.25
C LYS A 680 -0.83 -21.30 25.50
N ALA A 681 -1.81 -20.43 25.29
CA ALA A 681 -3.22 -20.79 25.44
C ALA A 681 -3.62 -21.91 24.46
N VAL A 682 -3.18 -21.86 23.19
CA VAL A 682 -3.43 -22.96 22.23
C VAL A 682 -2.91 -24.29 22.75
N ASP A 683 -1.69 -24.33 23.27
CA ASP A 683 -1.08 -25.56 23.79
C ASP A 683 -1.87 -26.12 25.00
N GLU A 684 -2.13 -25.27 26.00
CA GLU A 684 -2.86 -25.64 27.21
C GLU A 684 -4.31 -26.07 26.92
N ARG A 685 -4.99 -25.36 26.02
CA ARG A 685 -6.37 -25.66 25.64
C ARG A 685 -6.48 -26.89 24.76
N ALA A 686 -5.54 -27.13 23.85
CA ALA A 686 -5.51 -28.34 23.03
C ALA A 686 -5.30 -29.58 23.92
N ALA A 687 -4.36 -29.51 24.87
CA ALA A 687 -4.17 -30.55 25.87
C ALA A 687 -5.43 -30.78 26.72
N ALA A 688 -6.08 -29.72 27.21
CA ALA A 688 -7.31 -29.81 28.00
C ALA A 688 -8.49 -30.43 27.22
N LYS A 689 -8.55 -30.21 25.89
CA LYS A 689 -9.53 -30.82 24.98
C LYS A 689 -9.15 -32.23 24.52
N GLY A 690 -7.95 -32.72 24.84
CA GLY A 690 -7.42 -33.97 24.32
C GLY A 690 -7.10 -33.94 22.82
N ALA A 691 -6.98 -32.75 22.22
CA ALA A 691 -6.61 -32.55 20.84
C ALA A 691 -5.08 -32.62 20.70
N LYS A 692 -4.57 -33.75 20.21
CA LYS A 692 -3.12 -33.98 20.06
C LYS A 692 -2.60 -33.58 18.69
N ASP A 693 -3.28 -34.02 17.64
CA ASP A 693 -2.86 -33.84 16.26
C ASP A 693 -3.99 -33.24 15.42
N PHE A 694 -3.60 -32.57 14.34
CA PHE A 694 -4.51 -32.04 13.33
C PHE A 694 -3.94 -32.25 11.93
N LYS A 695 -4.81 -32.15 10.93
CA LYS A 695 -4.44 -32.20 9.52
C LYS A 695 -4.20 -30.79 9.01
N ASP A 696 -3.04 -30.58 8.41
CA ASP A 696 -2.77 -29.34 7.69
C ASP A 696 -3.48 -29.33 6.32
N ARG A 697 -3.45 -28.20 5.61
CA ARG A 697 -4.14 -28.04 4.32
C ARG A 697 -3.67 -29.02 3.23
N ALA A 698 -2.46 -29.56 3.38
CA ALA A 698 -1.89 -30.57 2.49
C ALA A 698 -2.18 -32.00 2.96
N GLY A 699 -2.97 -32.18 4.02
CA GLY A 699 -3.35 -33.47 4.60
C GLY A 699 -2.27 -34.11 5.48
N ARG A 700 -1.19 -33.38 5.79
CA ARG A 700 -0.09 -33.87 6.64
C ARG A 700 -0.48 -33.78 8.10
N ASN A 701 -0.01 -34.73 8.91
CA ASN A 701 -0.20 -34.66 10.35
C ASN A 701 0.70 -33.57 10.94
N ARG A 702 0.12 -32.72 11.79
CA ARG A 702 0.81 -31.77 12.65
C ARG A 702 0.33 -31.96 14.08
N SER A 703 1.16 -31.58 15.04
CA SER A 703 0.86 -31.78 16.46
C SER A 703 0.64 -30.45 17.18
N PHE A 704 -0.32 -30.45 18.11
CA PHE A 704 -0.45 -29.44 19.15
C PHE A 704 0.50 -29.72 20.33
N GLU A 705 0.97 -30.96 20.54
CA GLU A 705 1.88 -31.24 21.65
C GLU A 705 3.19 -30.47 21.49
N GLY A 706 3.57 -29.68 22.48
CA GLY A 706 4.79 -28.87 22.45
C GLY A 706 4.69 -27.62 21.56
N PHE A 707 3.48 -27.10 21.36
CA PHE A 707 3.21 -25.99 20.45
C PHE A 707 3.90 -24.71 20.95
N TYR A 708 3.80 -24.42 22.25
CA TYR A 708 4.39 -23.23 22.85
C TYR A 708 5.93 -23.33 22.89
N GLU A 709 6.49 -24.50 23.17
CA GLU A 709 7.94 -24.71 23.09
C GLU A 709 8.45 -24.46 21.67
N ARG A 710 7.78 -24.98 20.64
CA ARG A 710 8.15 -24.67 19.25
C ARG A 710 8.07 -23.18 18.97
N PHE A 711 6.95 -22.52 19.30
CA PHE A 711 6.78 -21.07 19.09
C PHE A 711 7.92 -20.25 19.72
N THR A 712 8.35 -20.62 20.92
CA THR A 712 9.38 -19.91 21.69
C THR A 712 10.81 -20.38 21.39
N SER A 713 11.01 -21.32 20.44
CA SER A 713 12.30 -21.99 20.21
C SER A 713 12.88 -22.61 21.50
N ASN A 714 12.06 -23.40 22.19
CA ASN A 714 12.34 -24.05 23.48
C ASN A 714 12.65 -23.05 24.61
N GLY A 715 11.84 -21.98 24.71
CA GLY A 715 12.00 -20.95 25.74
C GLY A 715 13.11 -19.94 25.45
N GLU A 716 13.74 -19.96 24.27
CA GLU A 716 14.69 -18.93 23.87
C GLU A 716 14.03 -17.55 23.79
N PHE A 717 12.77 -17.47 23.32
CA PHE A 717 12.03 -16.22 23.19
C PHE A 717 10.74 -16.29 24.02
N GLY A 718 10.79 -15.79 25.26
CA GLY A 718 9.63 -15.72 26.15
C GLY A 718 8.64 -14.61 25.78
N PRO A 719 7.51 -14.50 26.50
CA PRO A 719 6.45 -13.54 26.14
C PRO A 719 6.88 -12.07 26.19
N THR A 720 7.84 -11.70 27.03
CA THR A 720 8.27 -10.30 27.23
C THR A 720 9.56 -9.95 26.48
N ASP A 721 9.96 -10.77 25.50
CA ASP A 721 11.25 -10.69 24.82
C ASP A 721 11.19 -9.90 23.49
N ASP A 722 10.28 -8.94 23.33
CA ASP A 722 10.16 -8.16 22.07
C ASP A 722 11.46 -7.47 21.66
N ASP A 723 12.24 -6.95 22.60
CA ASP A 723 13.56 -6.37 22.35
C ASP A 723 14.57 -7.42 21.83
N LYS A 724 14.57 -8.62 22.42
CA LYS A 724 15.44 -9.73 21.98
C LYS A 724 15.03 -10.24 20.60
N VAL A 725 13.72 -10.30 20.32
CA VAL A 725 13.21 -10.67 19.00
C VAL A 725 13.62 -9.64 17.95
N ALA A 726 13.43 -8.35 18.23
CA ALA A 726 13.84 -7.26 17.34
C ALA A 726 15.34 -7.32 17.03
N ALA A 727 16.18 -7.53 18.05
CA ALA A 727 17.63 -7.69 17.90
C ALA A 727 17.99 -8.91 17.02
N THR A 728 17.38 -10.07 17.27
CA THR A 728 17.65 -11.30 16.52
C THR A 728 17.25 -11.18 15.05
N LEU A 729 16.13 -10.50 14.75
CA LEU A 729 15.70 -10.26 13.37
C LEU A 729 16.77 -9.50 12.56
N LEU A 730 17.38 -8.46 13.13
CA LEU A 730 18.46 -7.74 12.45
C LEU A 730 19.74 -8.57 12.37
N LYS A 731 20.08 -9.33 13.43
CA LYS A 731 21.23 -10.25 13.43
C LYS A 731 21.12 -11.33 12.36
N HIS A 732 19.91 -11.81 12.06
CA HIS A 732 19.65 -12.78 11.01
C HIS A 732 19.65 -12.16 9.61
N SER A 733 19.52 -10.84 9.49
CA SER A 733 19.50 -10.18 8.19
C SER A 733 20.88 -10.17 7.55
N THR A 734 20.94 -10.39 6.24
CA THR A 734 22.16 -10.18 5.44
C THR A 734 22.54 -8.70 5.34
N THR A 735 21.57 -7.80 5.48
CA THR A 735 21.78 -6.35 5.42
C THR A 735 22.34 -5.77 6.73
N PHE A 736 21.98 -6.34 7.89
CA PHE A 736 22.30 -5.76 9.20
C PHE A 736 23.01 -6.71 10.18
N LYS A 737 23.62 -7.79 9.69
CA LYS A 737 24.19 -8.88 10.50
C LYS A 737 25.16 -8.43 11.60
N ASP A 738 26.01 -7.44 11.31
CA ASP A 738 27.10 -6.99 12.19
C ASP A 738 26.73 -5.73 12.99
N LEU A 739 25.45 -5.38 13.01
CA LEU A 739 24.96 -4.14 13.59
C LEU A 739 24.73 -4.29 15.12
N ASP A 740 25.19 -3.31 15.89
CA ASP A 740 24.91 -3.22 17.32
C ASP A 740 23.49 -2.68 17.55
N TRP A 741 22.58 -3.59 17.95
CA TRP A 741 21.19 -3.26 18.22
C TRP A 741 21.01 -2.16 19.27
N GLU A 742 21.82 -2.16 20.33
CA GLU A 742 21.70 -1.15 21.39
C GLU A 742 22.09 0.24 20.88
N ALA A 743 23.14 0.31 20.04
CA ALA A 743 23.51 1.55 19.38
C ALA A 743 22.41 2.05 18.43
N VAL A 744 21.77 1.16 17.66
CA VAL A 744 20.67 1.55 16.76
C VAL A 744 19.42 1.94 17.50
N LYS A 745 19.04 1.24 18.58
CA LYS A 745 17.89 1.60 19.42
C LYS A 745 18.08 2.99 20.03
N LYS A 746 19.28 3.29 20.56
CA LYS A 746 19.61 4.61 21.11
C LYS A 746 19.63 5.72 20.05
N LYS A 747 20.11 5.42 18.85
CA LYS A 747 20.15 6.34 17.70
C LYS A 747 18.77 6.54 17.07
N GLY A 748 17.93 5.50 17.08
CA GLY A 748 16.59 5.44 16.49
C GLY A 748 16.54 5.07 15.02
N TRP A 749 17.69 4.93 14.37
CA TRP A 749 17.75 4.59 12.96
C TRP A 749 19.11 4.02 12.55
N THR A 750 19.10 3.27 11.45
CA THR A 750 20.29 2.86 10.70
C THR A 750 20.03 2.94 9.20
N ARG A 751 21.04 3.21 8.38
CA ARG A 751 20.91 3.33 6.91
C ARG A 751 21.08 1.96 6.26
N PHE A 752 20.32 1.68 5.21
CA PHE A 752 20.60 0.55 4.32
C PHE A 752 21.89 0.82 3.53
N ASP A 753 22.76 -0.18 3.41
CA ASP A 753 23.99 -0.16 2.59
C ASP A 753 24.00 -1.26 1.51
N ASN A 754 22.92 -2.04 1.43
CA ASN A 754 22.64 -3.00 0.38
C ASN A 754 21.12 -3.30 0.34
N ILE A 755 20.65 -3.91 -0.75
CA ILE A 755 19.22 -4.25 -0.94
C ILE A 755 18.80 -5.49 -0.13
N GLY A 756 19.74 -6.41 0.14
CA GLY A 756 19.44 -7.74 0.68
C GLY A 756 18.71 -8.66 -0.31
N THR A 757 18.23 -9.80 0.18
CA THR A 757 17.55 -10.83 -0.63
C THR A 757 16.05 -10.91 -0.37
N ALA A 758 15.50 -9.99 0.42
CA ALA A 758 14.06 -9.90 0.66
C ALA A 758 13.30 -9.76 -0.66
N ILE A 759 12.22 -10.53 -0.84
CA ILE A 759 11.42 -10.56 -2.07
C ILE A 759 10.94 -9.17 -2.51
N VAL A 760 10.56 -8.33 -1.54
CA VAL A 760 10.11 -6.97 -1.84
C VAL A 760 11.25 -5.98 -1.99
N SER A 761 12.49 -6.29 -1.58
CA SER A 761 13.64 -5.38 -1.73
C SER A 761 14.37 -5.62 -3.06
N ILE A 762 14.59 -6.88 -3.43
CA ILE A 762 15.44 -7.27 -4.58
C ILE A 762 15.02 -6.61 -5.90
N GLY A 763 13.71 -6.33 -6.04
CA GLY A 763 13.15 -5.67 -7.21
C GLY A 763 13.71 -4.28 -7.49
N ASN A 764 14.26 -3.58 -6.50
CA ASN A 764 14.85 -2.27 -6.72
C ASN A 764 16.06 -2.32 -7.68
N ALA A 765 16.70 -3.50 -7.80
CA ALA A 765 17.69 -3.86 -8.83
C ALA A 765 18.80 -2.79 -8.99
N THR A 766 19.47 -2.50 -7.88
CA THR A 766 20.57 -1.54 -7.81
C THR A 766 21.52 -1.82 -6.64
N LYS A 767 22.66 -1.13 -6.59
CA LYS A 767 23.53 -1.09 -5.41
C LYS A 767 23.19 0.14 -4.58
N ILE A 768 23.18 0.00 -3.25
CA ILE A 768 22.99 1.13 -2.34
C ILE A 768 24.37 1.56 -1.84
N GLU A 769 24.94 2.59 -2.47
CA GLU A 769 26.24 3.12 -2.04
C GLU A 769 26.08 3.98 -0.77
N PRO A 770 26.96 3.84 0.24
CA PRO A 770 26.81 4.53 1.53
C PRO A 770 26.73 6.06 1.42
N ASN A 771 27.49 6.64 0.50
CA ASN A 771 27.59 8.08 0.27
C ASN A 771 27.03 8.48 -1.11
N ASP A 772 26.00 7.76 -1.59
CA ASP A 772 25.31 8.13 -2.81
C ASP A 772 23.78 8.05 -2.67
N THR A 773 23.08 8.68 -3.60
CA THR A 773 21.63 8.53 -3.76
C THR A 773 21.28 7.15 -4.30
N VAL A 774 20.07 6.68 -4.02
CA VAL A 774 19.56 5.40 -4.56
C VAL A 774 18.92 5.66 -5.91
N THR A 775 19.45 5.03 -6.96
CA THR A 775 18.88 5.07 -8.31
C THR A 775 18.40 3.67 -8.69
N PRO A 776 17.10 3.44 -8.90
CA PRO A 776 16.60 2.09 -9.15
C PRO A 776 16.93 1.59 -10.57
N LEU A 777 16.85 0.27 -10.76
CA LEU A 777 16.94 -0.41 -12.06
C LEU A 777 18.31 -0.30 -12.77
N THR A 778 19.37 0.13 -12.08
CA THR A 778 20.71 0.22 -12.66
C THR A 778 21.23 -1.14 -13.11
N ASP A 779 20.85 -2.23 -12.44
CA ASP A 779 21.31 -3.57 -12.81
C ASP A 779 20.73 -4.00 -14.17
N HIS A 780 19.50 -3.61 -14.48
CA HIS A 780 18.91 -3.88 -15.79
C HIS A 780 19.51 -2.99 -16.89
N VAL A 781 19.65 -1.69 -16.61
CA VAL A 781 20.05 -0.73 -17.64
C VAL A 781 21.56 -0.75 -17.88
N ASN A 782 22.37 -0.82 -16.82
CA ASN A 782 23.83 -0.71 -16.90
C ASN A 782 24.48 -2.10 -16.95
N GLU A 783 24.09 -3.01 -16.05
CA GLU A 783 24.65 -4.37 -15.97
C GLU A 783 23.93 -5.38 -16.90
N LYS A 784 22.93 -4.91 -17.65
CA LYS A 784 22.19 -5.70 -18.65
C LYS A 784 21.47 -6.92 -18.07
N MET A 785 21.09 -6.87 -16.79
CA MET A 785 20.31 -7.91 -16.14
C MET A 785 18.89 -8.01 -16.76
N PRO A 786 18.46 -9.18 -17.26
CA PRO A 786 17.12 -9.39 -17.77
C PRO A 786 16.01 -9.01 -16.79
N TYR A 787 14.91 -8.45 -17.29
CA TYR A 787 13.70 -8.22 -16.49
C TYR A 787 12.96 -9.54 -16.24
N PRO A 788 12.25 -9.70 -15.10
CA PRO A 788 11.46 -10.88 -14.75
C PRO A 788 10.14 -11.00 -15.53
N THR A 789 10.17 -10.75 -16.83
CA THR A 789 9.04 -10.85 -17.78
C THR A 789 9.24 -12.00 -18.78
N LEU A 790 8.18 -12.38 -19.51
CA LEU A 790 8.29 -13.32 -20.63
C LEU A 790 9.34 -12.86 -21.65
N SER A 791 9.28 -11.59 -22.07
CA SER A 791 10.19 -11.03 -23.07
C SER A 791 11.62 -10.78 -22.55
N ARG A 792 11.83 -10.97 -21.24
CA ARG A 792 13.07 -10.64 -20.51
C ARG A 792 13.42 -9.14 -20.54
N ARG A 793 12.46 -8.30 -20.93
CA ARG A 793 12.56 -6.86 -21.17
C ARG A 793 11.37 -6.14 -20.55
N ILE A 794 11.38 -4.81 -20.59
CA ILE A 794 10.17 -4.00 -20.35
C ILE A 794 9.13 -4.41 -21.42
N GLN A 795 8.04 -5.04 -21.00
CA GLN A 795 7.09 -5.70 -21.88
C GLN A 795 5.80 -4.89 -22.06
N PHE A 796 5.59 -4.35 -23.25
CA PHE A 796 4.36 -3.62 -23.58
C PHE A 796 3.34 -4.49 -24.33
N TYR A 797 3.76 -5.54 -25.02
CA TYR A 797 2.89 -6.47 -25.74
C TYR A 797 2.56 -7.72 -24.89
N ILE A 798 1.28 -7.96 -24.66
CA ILE A 798 0.76 -9.09 -23.87
C ILE A 798 -0.20 -9.89 -24.72
N ASP A 799 0.25 -11.06 -25.18
CA ASP A 799 -0.52 -11.94 -26.07
C ASP A 799 -1.22 -13.10 -25.34
N GLN A 800 -1.52 -12.89 -24.05
CA GLN A 800 -2.37 -13.77 -23.26
C GLN A 800 -3.83 -13.62 -23.70
N ASP A 801 -4.59 -14.71 -23.59
CA ASP A 801 -5.94 -14.84 -24.16
C ASP A 801 -6.90 -13.72 -23.74
N LEU A 802 -6.96 -13.37 -22.45
CA LEU A 802 -7.84 -12.31 -21.94
C LEU A 802 -7.42 -10.93 -22.43
N TYR A 803 -6.13 -10.67 -22.62
CA TYR A 803 -5.66 -9.40 -23.18
C TYR A 803 -6.02 -9.28 -24.65
N LEU A 804 -5.85 -10.35 -25.43
CA LEU A 804 -6.26 -10.38 -26.84
C LEU A 804 -7.78 -10.27 -27.00
N GLU A 805 -8.55 -10.93 -26.13
CA GLU A 805 -10.02 -10.87 -26.06
C GLU A 805 -10.51 -9.45 -25.75
N MET A 806 -9.89 -8.80 -24.76
CA MET A 806 -10.25 -7.45 -24.31
C MET A 806 -9.62 -6.35 -25.17
N GLY A 807 -8.73 -6.65 -26.12
CA GLY A 807 -8.03 -5.67 -26.96
C GLY A 807 -6.96 -4.86 -26.22
N GLU A 808 -6.40 -5.43 -25.15
CA GLU A 808 -5.42 -4.82 -24.24
C GLU A 808 -3.99 -5.34 -24.46
N GLU A 809 -3.74 -6.02 -25.58
CA GLU A 809 -2.41 -6.57 -25.88
C GLU A 809 -1.34 -5.50 -25.95
N LEU A 810 -1.66 -4.26 -26.35
CA LEU A 810 -0.82 -3.08 -26.22
C LEU A 810 -1.47 -2.06 -25.30
N PRO A 811 -0.71 -1.12 -24.71
CA PRO A 811 -1.27 0.03 -24.01
C PRO A 811 -2.32 0.74 -24.88
N VAL A 812 -3.49 0.98 -24.32
CA VAL A 812 -4.67 1.53 -24.98
C VAL A 812 -5.49 2.31 -23.97
N HIS A 813 -6.26 3.32 -24.40
CA HIS A 813 -7.27 3.95 -23.57
C HIS A 813 -8.57 3.16 -23.61
N LYS A 814 -9.16 2.94 -22.44
CA LYS A 814 -10.55 2.51 -22.27
C LYS A 814 -11.22 3.45 -21.29
N ASP A 815 -12.44 3.86 -21.60
CA ASP A 815 -13.18 4.71 -20.67
C ASP A 815 -13.52 3.91 -19.40
N PRO A 816 -13.44 4.56 -18.23
CA PRO A 816 -13.78 3.91 -16.97
C PRO A 816 -15.24 3.46 -16.97
N PRO A 817 -15.56 2.29 -16.36
CA PRO A 817 -16.93 1.79 -16.31
C PRO A 817 -17.86 2.79 -15.60
N ALA A 818 -19.15 2.72 -15.88
CA ALA A 818 -20.19 3.48 -15.18
C ALA A 818 -20.48 2.86 -13.80
N ALA A 819 -19.44 2.58 -13.01
CA ALA A 819 -19.53 1.79 -11.80
C ALA A 819 -20.45 2.45 -10.76
N GLY A 820 -21.58 1.80 -10.44
CA GLY A 820 -22.62 2.35 -9.57
C GLY A 820 -23.80 3.01 -10.32
N GLY A 821 -23.78 3.06 -11.64
CA GLY A 821 -24.88 3.53 -12.50
C GLY A 821 -24.51 4.69 -13.42
N HIS A 822 -25.41 5.05 -14.33
CA HIS A 822 -25.22 6.14 -15.29
C HIS A 822 -25.47 7.53 -14.68
N TYR A 823 -24.61 7.92 -13.74
CA TYR A 823 -24.67 9.23 -13.09
C TYR A 823 -23.56 10.18 -13.58
N PRO A 824 -23.80 11.51 -13.57
CA PRO A 824 -22.91 12.47 -14.19
C PRO A 824 -21.64 12.78 -13.38
N LEU A 825 -21.62 12.52 -12.07
CA LEU A 825 -20.50 12.83 -11.20
C LEU A 825 -19.64 11.60 -10.92
N GLN A 826 -18.33 11.78 -10.91
CA GLN A 826 -17.35 10.74 -10.54
C GLN A 826 -16.81 11.01 -9.13
N LEU A 827 -17.03 10.09 -8.20
CA LEU A 827 -16.45 10.14 -6.87
C LEU A 827 -15.04 9.56 -6.90
N THR A 828 -14.06 10.46 -6.81
CA THR A 828 -12.67 10.12 -6.57
C THR A 828 -12.31 10.29 -5.09
N GLY A 829 -11.07 9.97 -4.73
CA GLY A 829 -10.59 10.11 -3.37
C GLY A 829 -9.12 10.47 -3.29
N GLY A 830 -8.57 10.23 -2.12
CA GLY A 830 -7.16 10.44 -1.86
C GLY A 830 -6.83 10.19 -0.40
N HIS A 831 -5.55 10.04 -0.10
CA HIS A 831 -5.08 10.13 1.27
C HIS A 831 -5.09 11.60 1.70
N THR A 832 -5.42 11.85 2.97
CA THR A 832 -5.53 13.20 3.52
C THR A 832 -4.23 13.60 4.19
N ARG A 833 -3.96 14.90 4.26
CA ARG A 833 -2.88 15.41 5.11
C ARG A 833 -3.18 15.25 6.60
N TRP A 834 -4.46 15.20 6.99
CA TRP A 834 -4.95 15.32 8.37
C TRP A 834 -5.05 14.01 9.14
N SER A 835 -4.75 12.88 8.51
CA SER A 835 -4.68 11.59 9.20
C SER A 835 -3.74 10.65 8.46
N ILE A 836 -3.24 9.65 9.16
CA ILE A 836 -2.70 8.45 8.51
C ILE A 836 -3.81 7.39 8.59
N HIS A 837 -4.45 7.15 7.46
CA HIS A 837 -5.66 6.32 7.37
C HIS A 837 -6.71 6.71 8.43
N SER A 838 -7.27 5.74 9.16
CA SER A 838 -8.27 6.00 10.20
C SER A 838 -7.67 6.39 11.54
N ALA A 839 -6.34 6.29 11.73
CA ALA A 839 -5.71 6.42 13.04
C ALA A 839 -5.78 7.82 13.69
N TRP A 840 -6.14 8.86 12.93
CA TRP A 840 -6.40 10.23 13.43
C TRP A 840 -7.72 10.81 12.92
N ARG A 841 -8.61 9.99 12.35
CA ARG A 841 -9.86 10.52 11.78
C ARG A 841 -10.85 10.95 12.86
N ASP A 842 -10.78 10.33 14.01
CA ASP A 842 -11.51 10.64 15.24
C ASP A 842 -10.69 11.48 16.24
N ASP A 843 -9.48 11.91 15.86
CA ASP A 843 -8.63 12.72 16.73
C ASP A 843 -9.16 14.14 16.87
N LYS A 844 -9.33 14.60 18.11
CA LYS A 844 -9.93 15.90 18.41
C LYS A 844 -9.10 17.06 17.84
N LEU A 845 -7.77 17.00 17.98
CA LEU A 845 -6.89 18.07 17.51
C LEU A 845 -6.91 18.16 15.97
N MET A 846 -6.77 17.03 15.28
CA MET A 846 -6.83 16.99 13.81
C MET A 846 -8.19 17.42 13.26
N LEU A 847 -9.29 17.12 13.95
CA LEU A 847 -10.64 17.55 13.57
C LEU A 847 -10.82 19.08 13.68
N GLN A 848 -10.21 19.71 14.68
CA GLN A 848 -10.24 21.16 14.88
C GLN A 848 -9.49 21.94 13.79
N GLN A 849 -8.53 21.30 13.11
CA GLN A 849 -7.82 21.88 11.96
C GLN A 849 -8.61 21.76 10.64
N GLN A 850 -9.83 21.21 10.69
CA GLN A 850 -10.70 20.95 9.53
C GLN A 850 -12.10 21.57 9.74
N ARG A 851 -13.16 20.80 9.47
CA ARG A 851 -14.56 21.16 9.73
C ARG A 851 -15.22 20.23 10.77
N GLY A 852 -14.42 19.52 11.57
CA GLY A 852 -14.88 18.68 12.66
C GLY A 852 -15.62 17.38 12.28
N GLN A 853 -15.82 17.09 10.99
CA GLN A 853 -16.61 15.94 10.51
C GLN A 853 -16.21 15.56 9.07
N PRO A 854 -16.70 14.44 8.52
CA PRO A 854 -16.52 14.09 7.12
C PRO A 854 -16.99 15.17 6.15
N VAL A 855 -16.18 15.44 5.10
CA VAL A 855 -16.45 16.44 4.06
C VAL A 855 -16.19 15.86 2.67
N MET A 856 -17.02 16.25 1.71
CA MET A 856 -16.89 15.95 0.28
C MET A 856 -16.70 17.23 -0.51
N TYR A 857 -15.67 17.27 -1.34
CA TYR A 857 -15.35 18.42 -2.18
C TYR A 857 -16.10 18.36 -3.51
N MET A 858 -16.59 19.50 -3.97
CA MET A 858 -17.35 19.67 -5.23
C MET A 858 -16.99 21.00 -5.91
N SER A 859 -17.06 21.05 -7.25
CA SER A 859 -16.85 22.27 -8.03
C SER A 859 -17.94 23.33 -7.78
N ARG A 860 -17.69 24.58 -8.17
CA ARG A 860 -18.70 25.66 -8.04
C ARG A 860 -19.86 25.43 -8.99
N GLU A 861 -19.56 24.91 -10.16
CA GLU A 861 -20.48 24.64 -11.26
C GLU A 861 -21.45 23.51 -10.88
N ASP A 862 -20.92 22.39 -10.37
CA ASP A 862 -21.74 21.25 -9.95
C ASP A 862 -22.60 21.59 -8.74
N ALA A 863 -22.07 22.38 -7.80
CA ALA A 863 -22.80 22.85 -6.63
C ALA A 863 -23.95 23.79 -7.03
N ALA A 864 -23.68 24.76 -7.92
CA ALA A 864 -24.69 25.68 -8.41
C ALA A 864 -25.81 24.97 -9.18
N ALA A 865 -25.44 23.99 -10.03
CA ALA A 865 -26.42 23.19 -10.78
C ALA A 865 -27.38 22.39 -9.88
N ARG A 866 -26.96 22.09 -8.65
CA ARG A 866 -27.72 21.31 -7.66
C ARG A 866 -28.29 22.16 -6.51
N GLY A 867 -28.11 23.47 -6.56
CA GLY A 867 -28.54 24.39 -5.49
C GLY A 867 -27.85 24.14 -4.14
N VAL A 868 -26.64 23.59 -4.13
CA VAL A 868 -25.86 23.25 -2.94
C VAL A 868 -24.95 24.42 -2.54
N ALA A 869 -25.01 24.84 -1.28
CA ALA A 869 -24.09 25.83 -0.71
C ALA A 869 -22.89 25.18 0.00
N ASP A 870 -21.80 25.95 0.19
CA ASP A 870 -20.68 25.48 1.00
C ASP A 870 -21.09 25.23 2.46
N GLY A 871 -20.72 24.07 3.00
CA GLY A 871 -21.07 23.66 4.36
C GLY A 871 -22.46 23.02 4.50
N GLU A 872 -23.23 22.93 3.41
CA GLU A 872 -24.54 22.29 3.41
C GLU A 872 -24.42 20.75 3.52
N ARG A 873 -25.42 20.12 4.15
CA ARG A 873 -25.55 18.66 4.17
C ARG A 873 -26.13 18.20 2.83
N VAL A 874 -25.50 17.19 2.24
CA VAL A 874 -25.95 16.60 0.98
C VAL A 874 -26.08 15.09 1.10
N ARG A 875 -27.05 14.54 0.36
CA ARG A 875 -27.20 13.11 0.13
C ARG A 875 -26.49 12.76 -1.16
N VAL A 876 -25.56 11.81 -1.08
CA VAL A 876 -24.79 11.30 -2.21
C VAL A 876 -25.22 9.85 -2.43
N PHE A 877 -25.60 9.50 -3.66
CA PHE A 877 -26.22 8.21 -3.93
C PHE A 877 -25.88 7.66 -5.32
N ASN A 878 -26.07 6.36 -5.48
CA ASN A 878 -26.02 5.65 -6.75
C ASN A 878 -26.92 4.41 -6.69
N ASP A 879 -26.79 3.47 -7.62
CA ASP A 879 -27.66 2.28 -7.70
C ASP A 879 -27.46 1.27 -6.55
N LEU A 880 -26.41 1.43 -5.74
CA LEU A 880 -26.10 0.54 -4.63
C LEU A 880 -26.62 1.10 -3.29
N ALA A 881 -26.32 2.37 -3.02
CA ALA A 881 -26.56 2.94 -1.70
C ALA A 881 -26.60 4.49 -1.73
N ALA A 882 -26.80 5.05 -0.54
CA ALA A 882 -26.66 6.47 -0.28
C ALA A 882 -25.97 6.72 1.05
N PHE A 883 -25.31 7.88 1.18
CA PHE A 883 -24.81 8.40 2.45
C PHE A 883 -24.97 9.92 2.51
N GLU A 884 -24.88 10.47 3.72
CA GLU A 884 -24.94 11.91 3.96
C GLU A 884 -23.58 12.47 4.38
N VAL A 885 -23.22 13.63 3.85
CA VAL A 885 -21.94 14.29 4.12
C VAL A 885 -22.07 15.80 4.00
N MET A 886 -21.15 16.54 4.62
CA MET A 886 -21.04 17.99 4.39
C MET A 886 -20.36 18.26 3.05
N ALA A 887 -21.00 19.07 2.20
CA ALA A 887 -20.39 19.58 0.98
C ALA A 887 -19.36 20.67 1.29
N LYS A 888 -18.23 20.62 0.58
CA LYS A 888 -17.20 21.66 0.57
C LYS A 888 -17.01 22.16 -0.86
N VAL A 889 -17.53 23.33 -1.15
CA VAL A 889 -17.50 23.88 -2.52
C VAL A 889 -16.16 24.57 -2.75
N ALA A 890 -15.43 24.17 -3.78
CA ALA A 890 -14.11 24.73 -4.08
C ALA A 890 -13.87 24.85 -5.60
N PRO A 891 -13.31 25.99 -6.08
CA PRO A 891 -13.01 26.19 -7.50
C PRO A 891 -11.84 25.33 -8.02
N ALA A 892 -11.08 24.71 -7.11
CA ALA A 892 -9.98 23.82 -7.46
C ALA A 892 -10.46 22.45 -7.98
N ILE A 893 -11.73 22.10 -7.75
CA ILE A 893 -12.30 20.82 -8.17
C ILE A 893 -12.77 20.92 -9.61
N ARG A 894 -12.43 19.91 -10.41
CA ARG A 894 -12.88 19.81 -11.80
C ARG A 894 -14.41 19.60 -11.85
N PRO A 895 -15.14 20.30 -12.73
CA PRO A 895 -16.55 19.97 -12.98
C PRO A 895 -16.74 18.50 -13.38
N GLY A 896 -17.75 17.85 -12.82
CA GLY A 896 -18.01 16.41 -12.96
C GLY A 896 -17.22 15.52 -11.99
N GLN A 897 -16.32 16.07 -11.17
CA GLN A 897 -15.55 15.33 -10.17
C GLN A 897 -15.99 15.70 -8.75
N LEU A 898 -16.06 14.68 -7.89
CA LEU A 898 -16.15 14.83 -6.43
C LEU A 898 -14.89 14.24 -5.79
N ILE A 899 -14.49 14.79 -4.66
CA ILE A 899 -13.38 14.23 -3.87
C ILE A 899 -13.81 14.03 -2.43
N LEU A 900 -13.74 12.79 -1.94
CA LEU A 900 -13.85 12.49 -0.52
C LEU A 900 -12.55 11.80 -0.07
N TYR A 901 -11.75 12.50 0.73
CA TYR A 901 -10.50 11.92 1.24
C TYR A 901 -10.80 10.75 2.17
N HIS A 902 -10.17 9.60 1.91
CA HIS A 902 -10.56 8.30 2.44
C HIS A 902 -10.31 8.10 3.95
N ALA A 903 -10.82 6.98 4.46
CA ALA A 903 -10.55 6.40 5.77
C ALA A 903 -11.24 7.01 7.00
N TRP A 904 -12.29 7.82 6.82
CA TRP A 904 -13.23 8.14 7.90
C TRP A 904 -13.82 6.87 8.51
N GLU A 905 -14.04 6.85 9.82
CA GLU A 905 -14.71 5.73 10.48
C GLU A 905 -16.22 5.75 10.22
N ASN A 906 -16.86 4.58 10.16
CA ASN A 906 -18.28 4.46 9.82
C ASN A 906 -19.15 5.23 10.82
N PHE A 907 -18.82 5.17 12.10
CA PHE A 907 -19.51 5.89 13.18
C PHE A 907 -19.40 7.42 13.10
N GLN A 908 -18.59 7.97 12.20
CA GLN A 908 -18.51 9.43 11.96
C GLN A 908 -19.52 9.92 10.91
N PHE A 909 -20.25 9.01 10.27
CA PHE A 909 -21.32 9.32 9.33
C PHE A 909 -22.69 9.10 9.97
N PRO A 910 -23.73 9.86 9.56
CA PRO A 910 -25.10 9.60 9.97
C PRO A 910 -25.51 8.14 9.73
N GLY A 911 -26.10 7.52 10.77
CA GLY A 911 -26.54 6.12 10.71
C GLY A 911 -25.42 5.09 10.53
N GLY A 912 -24.15 5.46 10.72
CA GLY A 912 -23.02 4.55 10.49
C GLY A 912 -22.69 4.31 9.01
N LYS A 913 -23.35 5.03 8.09
CA LYS A 913 -23.27 4.77 6.65
C LYS A 913 -22.20 5.64 6.00
N GLY A 914 -20.98 5.12 5.91
CA GLY A 914 -19.87 5.79 5.23
C GLY A 914 -19.93 5.67 3.71
N PHE A 915 -19.10 6.48 3.03
CA PHE A 915 -19.02 6.50 1.56
C PHE A 915 -18.60 5.16 0.93
N GLN A 916 -18.00 4.23 1.69
CA GLN A 916 -17.66 2.90 1.17
C GLN A 916 -18.90 2.08 0.78
N ASN A 917 -20.08 2.43 1.31
CA ASN A 917 -21.35 1.74 1.02
C ASN A 917 -21.76 1.77 -0.46
N LEU A 918 -21.33 2.79 -1.19
CA LEU A 918 -21.71 3.02 -2.58
C LEU A 918 -20.61 2.65 -3.58
N ILE A 919 -19.48 2.11 -3.11
CA ILE A 919 -18.34 1.81 -3.98
C ILE A 919 -18.42 0.34 -4.43
N PRO A 920 -18.81 0.04 -5.69
CA PRO A 920 -18.99 -1.33 -6.17
C PRO A 920 -17.71 -2.17 -6.22
N THR A 921 -16.55 -1.55 -6.48
CA THR A 921 -15.28 -2.22 -6.80
C THR A 921 -15.44 -3.34 -7.85
N PRO A 922 -15.74 -3.01 -9.12
CA PRO A 922 -15.84 -4.04 -10.16
C PRO A 922 -14.51 -4.79 -10.36
N LEU A 923 -14.60 -6.11 -10.53
CA LEU A 923 -13.46 -6.99 -10.81
C LEU A 923 -13.06 -6.92 -12.28
N ASN A 924 -11.82 -6.52 -12.59
CA ASN A 924 -11.34 -6.44 -13.96
C ASN A 924 -10.94 -7.84 -14.49
N PRO A 925 -11.50 -8.31 -15.62
CA PRO A 925 -11.23 -9.65 -16.14
C PRO A 925 -9.75 -9.90 -16.50
N VAL A 926 -9.00 -8.90 -16.98
CA VAL A 926 -7.57 -9.14 -17.33
C VAL A 926 -6.70 -9.34 -16.10
N GLU A 927 -7.15 -8.92 -14.91
CA GLU A 927 -6.43 -9.20 -13.66
C GLU A 927 -6.57 -10.67 -13.23
N LEU A 928 -7.56 -11.39 -13.77
CA LEU A 928 -7.74 -12.83 -13.59
C LEU A 928 -6.89 -13.66 -14.56
N SER A 929 -6.13 -13.02 -15.44
CA SER A 929 -5.23 -13.71 -16.36
C SER A 929 -4.17 -14.51 -15.62
N GLY A 930 -3.75 -15.62 -16.22
CA GLY A 930 -2.53 -16.31 -15.84
C GLY A 930 -1.97 -17.18 -16.95
N GLY A 931 -1.08 -18.11 -16.58
CA GLY A 931 -0.48 -19.08 -17.50
C GLY A 931 0.61 -18.53 -18.42
N GLN A 932 0.88 -17.22 -18.40
CA GLN A 932 2.04 -16.60 -19.04
C GLN A 932 3.10 -16.29 -17.97
N PHE A 933 4.38 -16.45 -18.32
CA PHE A 933 5.56 -16.39 -17.42
C PHE A 933 5.39 -15.55 -16.14
N HIS A 934 5.24 -14.23 -16.23
CA HIS A 934 5.16 -13.34 -15.07
C HIS A 934 3.75 -12.95 -14.65
N LEU A 935 2.73 -13.24 -15.46
CA LEU A 935 1.33 -13.01 -15.12
C LEU A 935 0.83 -14.09 -14.15
N ARG A 936 1.44 -14.15 -12.98
CA ARG A 936 1.10 -15.10 -11.91
C ARG A 936 1.10 -14.36 -10.58
N PRO A 937 0.13 -14.63 -9.68
CA PRO A 937 0.07 -13.97 -8.40
C PRO A 937 1.36 -14.18 -7.62
N MET A 938 1.85 -13.13 -7.00
CA MET A 938 3.01 -13.13 -6.12
C MET A 938 2.75 -12.16 -4.98
N SER A 939 3.60 -12.17 -3.96
CA SER A 939 3.44 -11.28 -2.82
C SER A 939 3.35 -9.85 -3.33
N ILE A 940 2.43 -9.09 -2.77
CA ILE A 940 2.10 -7.69 -3.02
C ILE A 940 1.60 -7.30 -4.42
N CYS A 941 1.64 -8.16 -5.45
CA CYS A 941 1.20 -7.81 -6.81
C CYS A 941 0.69 -9.00 -7.64
N MET A 942 0.28 -8.72 -8.89
CA MET A 942 -0.22 -9.72 -9.86
C MET A 942 -1.47 -10.52 -9.47
N GLN A 943 -2.08 -10.17 -8.35
CA GLN A 943 -3.42 -10.60 -7.97
C GLN A 943 -4.43 -9.51 -8.39
N PRO A 944 -5.74 -9.83 -8.45
CA PRO A 944 -6.76 -8.81 -8.65
C PRO A 944 -6.76 -7.73 -7.57
N SER A 945 -7.29 -6.55 -7.92
CA SER A 945 -7.32 -5.37 -7.06
C SER A 945 -8.74 -4.94 -6.69
N HIS A 946 -8.85 -4.01 -5.72
CA HIS A 946 -10.09 -3.29 -5.44
C HIS A 946 -9.98 -1.86 -5.95
N THR A 947 -11.00 -1.44 -6.68
CA THR A 947 -11.05 -0.16 -7.37
C THR A 947 -12.19 0.69 -6.81
N ASP A 948 -12.01 2.00 -6.83
CA ASP A 948 -13.00 2.92 -6.26
C ASP A 948 -13.14 4.24 -7.02
N ARG A 949 -12.15 4.58 -7.86
CA ARG A 949 -12.06 5.91 -8.48
C ARG A 949 -13.03 6.10 -9.64
N ASP A 950 -13.62 5.01 -10.13
CA ASP A 950 -14.60 5.00 -11.22
C ASP A 950 -16.05 5.16 -10.74
N THR A 951 -16.25 5.25 -9.41
CA THR A 951 -17.59 5.27 -8.82
C THR A 951 -18.40 6.47 -9.30
N ARG A 952 -19.53 6.20 -9.93
CA ARG A 952 -20.52 7.17 -10.40
C ARG A 952 -21.57 7.42 -9.33
N VAL A 953 -21.91 8.69 -9.16
CA VAL A 953 -22.88 9.14 -8.15
C VAL A 953 -23.67 10.35 -8.62
N GLU A 954 -24.78 10.58 -7.96
CA GLU A 954 -25.48 11.85 -7.96
C GLU A 954 -25.51 12.45 -6.54
N VAL A 955 -25.72 13.76 -6.48
CA VAL A 955 -25.77 14.55 -5.25
C VAL A 955 -27.03 15.41 -5.24
N GLU A 956 -27.73 15.39 -4.11
CA GLU A 956 -28.86 16.26 -3.84
C GLU A 956 -28.76 16.86 -2.42
N ARG A 957 -29.54 17.89 -2.13
CA ARG A 957 -29.63 18.47 -0.79
C ARG A 957 -30.29 17.45 0.15
N ALA A 958 -29.69 17.22 1.32
CA ALA A 958 -30.19 16.26 2.31
C ALA A 958 -31.38 16.79 3.11
#